data_AF-A0AAD4F5B2-F1
#
_entry.id   AF-A0AAD4F5B2-F1
#
_cell.length_a   1.000
_cell.length_b   1.000
_cell.length_c   1.000
_cell.angle_alpha   90.00
_cell.angle_beta   90.00
_cell.angle_gamma   90.00
#
_symmetry.space_group_name_H-M   'P 1'
#
loop_
_entity.id
_entity.type
_entity.pdbx_description
1 polymer ?
#
loop_
_entity_poly.entity_id
_entity_poly.type
_entity_poly.pdbx_seq_one_letter_code
_entity_poly.pdbx_strand_id
1 'polypeptide(L)'
;MKGLLWLFLLLQAVAFSHADAPGNQKVLGGDAAREANGDSFRAEVAAQSGEETAREPGADLVDSALVELHKLYQPLHHRARKQHGLVGTLLHIALKAVPTLRLSAPVPESSAKNAISPKLLHATKLLEDSARQNNSDALYLLAEMNFYGNFSHPRNFPAAFDYYHQLALLNGNSSALYMVGLMYSTGIGGAVERDQARALLYYTFAANRGHTRAEMTVAHRHHAGIGTPKNCEAAVKYYKRVADKAIAWYRSGPPGGRSWISEAYRIADETGGAYGEGASVASAGTNAIKAHPNSDAYASIEDIIEYLDLMSQKGDFKASFNLGRIYYDGQRGLDKNLPLARKYFFDVTQKYWRKNRPVDNPKTGLDKIAGKAAGFIGRMYMRGEGVEQNFDRARFWFERGAGLKDPQSHYGLGLLYLHGYGVKADTVVAIEHFKTASAMDYSAAQVQLGYLYLDHGSNEDVGTASHYFELAARYANIEAYYHLAEANNIGVTHDRSCSSAVSYYKHVAERAEPLVSSWTEANLAYEAGDIELALLEYLGAAEQGYEKAQNNVAHILDPDRSRLPIAQLLSLGAPTSLLLKDPTLALIFWTRSSRQGNIDALVKMGDYYLYGIGADADVDKAVQCYTGASEYHQSAQALYNLGWMHEHGVGLDQDYHLAKRFYDAARATNEEAYPPVALSLLKLRAKSAWNTLTHGRINSIQDEPTPKKEWSLSDWINNFLQDDAEYYDDMYEDMYEDDAMPGGDPLDFEDGVMESVVILGLAAALVFLVMYRQQRQQMAARRQEEEARRQQQQQQGGAQGGAAAGNQQQPPQRQERGLFPQPGDPDFGQWGVGGIGH
;
A
#
# COMPACT_ATOMS: atom_id res chain seq x y z
N MET A 1 35.88 35.48 22.80
CA MET A 1 36.70 34.33 23.28
C MET A 1 35.90 33.08 23.66
N LYS A 2 34.61 33.15 24.05
CA LYS A 2 33.81 31.94 24.37
C LYS A 2 33.27 31.16 23.14
N GLY A 3 33.09 31.82 21.99
CA GLY A 3 32.65 31.15 20.74
C GLY A 3 33.72 30.32 20.02
N LEU A 4 35.00 30.70 20.14
CA LEU A 4 36.13 29.96 19.57
C LEU A 4 36.44 28.67 20.33
N LEU A 5 36.11 28.61 21.62
CA LEU A 5 36.29 27.41 22.45
C LEU A 5 35.32 26.29 22.05
N TRP A 6 34.11 26.64 21.62
CA TRP A 6 33.10 25.66 21.16
C TRP A 6 33.45 25.05 19.80
N LEU A 7 33.99 25.86 18.87
CA LEU A 7 34.46 25.34 17.58
C LEU A 7 35.69 24.42 17.74
N PHE A 8 36.59 24.73 18.68
CA PHE A 8 37.76 23.89 18.94
C PHE A 8 37.42 22.56 19.64
N LEU A 9 36.41 22.55 20.52
CA LEU A 9 35.90 21.32 21.16
C LEU A 9 35.15 20.43 20.15
N LEU A 10 34.43 21.01 19.19
CA LEU A 10 33.79 20.27 18.10
C LEU A 10 34.81 19.64 17.14
N LEU A 11 35.92 20.33 16.86
CA LEU A 11 37.02 19.78 16.04
C LEU A 11 37.82 18.68 16.75
N GLN A 12 37.91 18.70 18.08
CA GLN A 12 38.55 17.62 18.85
C GLN A 12 37.67 16.36 18.98
N ALA A 13 36.34 16.48 18.93
CA ALA A 13 35.43 15.34 18.92
C ALA A 13 35.48 14.54 17.59
N VAL A 14 35.83 15.19 16.47
CA VAL A 14 36.00 14.55 15.17
C VAL A 14 37.33 13.77 15.06
N ALA A 15 38.34 14.10 15.88
CA ALA A 15 39.67 13.48 15.81
C ALA A 15 39.84 12.18 16.62
N PHE A 16 38.86 11.78 17.45
CA PHE A 16 38.94 10.58 18.32
C PHE A 16 37.97 9.44 17.93
N SER A 17 37.63 9.32 16.66
CA SER A 17 36.80 8.21 16.15
C SER A 17 37.52 7.42 15.05
N HIS A 18 38.74 6.98 15.33
CA HIS A 18 39.35 5.83 14.66
C HIS A 18 39.85 4.88 15.75
N ALA A 19 38.93 4.02 16.21
CA ALA A 19 39.27 2.83 16.96
C ALA A 19 38.52 1.67 16.32
N ASP A 20 39.22 0.98 15.41
CA ASP A 20 38.85 -0.34 14.93
C ASP A 20 38.65 -1.28 16.14
N ALA A 21 37.51 -1.96 16.18
CA ALA A 21 37.32 -3.14 17.01
C ALA A 21 36.67 -4.25 16.16
N PRO A 22 37.32 -5.42 16.00
CA PRO A 22 36.87 -6.47 15.10
C PRO A 22 35.80 -7.34 15.77
N GLY A 23 34.54 -7.10 15.45
CA GLY A 23 33.41 -7.97 15.82
C GLY A 23 33.24 -9.12 14.83
N ASN A 24 34.16 -10.08 14.84
CA ASN A 24 34.08 -11.28 14.02
C ASN A 24 33.04 -12.24 14.64
N GLN A 25 31.79 -12.21 14.17
CA GLN A 25 30.81 -13.26 14.42
C GLN A 25 30.47 -13.95 13.09
N LYS A 26 31.20 -15.03 12.81
CA LYS A 26 30.76 -16.07 11.87
C LYS A 26 29.48 -16.70 12.45
N VAL A 27 28.33 -16.30 11.93
CA VAL A 27 27.07 -17.02 12.14
C VAL A 27 26.85 -17.89 10.91
N LEU A 28 27.04 -19.19 11.09
CA LEU A 28 26.75 -20.24 10.11
C LEU A 28 25.23 -20.29 9.90
N GLY A 29 24.76 -19.90 8.71
CA GLY A 29 23.34 -19.93 8.40
C GLY A 29 23.02 -19.23 7.09
N GLY A 30 23.49 -19.78 5.98
CA GLY A 30 23.24 -19.23 4.64
C GLY A 30 23.37 -20.22 3.48
N ASP A 31 23.38 -21.52 3.75
CA ASP A 31 23.56 -22.54 2.72
C ASP A 31 22.23 -23.07 2.14
N ALA A 32 21.08 -22.75 2.74
CA ALA A 32 19.78 -23.33 2.34
C ALA A 32 18.98 -22.52 1.31
N ALA A 33 19.44 -21.32 0.91
CA ALA A 33 18.78 -20.50 -0.12
C ALA A 33 19.54 -20.50 -1.47
N ARG A 34 20.72 -21.14 -1.53
CA ARG A 34 21.60 -21.12 -2.69
C ARG A 34 21.41 -22.28 -3.68
N GLU A 35 20.69 -23.33 -3.29
CA GLU A 35 20.33 -24.43 -4.20
C GLU A 35 19.07 -24.14 -5.05
N ALA A 36 18.35 -23.04 -4.81
CA ALA A 36 17.03 -22.84 -5.42
C ALA A 36 17.04 -22.08 -6.77
N ASN A 37 18.01 -21.20 -7.04
CA ASN A 37 17.98 -20.34 -8.24
C ASN A 37 19.16 -20.54 -9.22
N GLY A 38 20.08 -21.47 -8.93
CA GLY A 38 21.18 -21.83 -9.83
C GLY A 38 21.24 -23.32 -10.21
N ASP A 39 20.73 -24.22 -9.34
CA ASP A 39 20.81 -25.67 -9.55
C ASP A 39 19.47 -26.32 -9.93
N SER A 40 18.34 -25.59 -9.88
CA SER A 40 17.04 -26.14 -10.26
C SER A 40 16.94 -26.47 -11.75
N PHE A 41 17.65 -25.73 -12.62
CA PHE A 41 17.63 -25.99 -14.06
C PHE A 41 18.48 -27.22 -14.46
N ARG A 42 19.67 -27.39 -13.87
CA ARG A 42 20.46 -28.62 -14.06
C ARG A 42 19.76 -29.84 -13.46
N ALA A 43 19.06 -29.68 -12.34
CA ALA A 43 18.29 -30.75 -11.72
C ALA A 43 16.97 -31.09 -12.46
N GLU A 44 16.22 -30.12 -12.99
CA GLU A 44 14.98 -30.39 -13.74
C GLU A 44 15.23 -31.02 -15.11
N VAL A 45 16.31 -30.62 -15.80
CA VAL A 45 16.70 -31.23 -17.08
C VAL A 45 17.34 -32.62 -16.85
N ALA A 46 18.12 -32.81 -15.78
CA ALA A 46 18.71 -34.11 -15.45
C ALA A 46 17.69 -35.12 -14.88
N ALA A 47 16.69 -34.67 -14.12
CA ALA A 47 15.71 -35.56 -13.52
C ALA A 47 14.66 -36.08 -14.52
N GLN A 48 14.42 -35.36 -15.63
CA GLN A 48 13.48 -35.80 -16.68
C GLN A 48 14.11 -36.65 -17.79
N SER A 49 15.43 -36.61 -17.95
CA SER A 49 16.08 -37.23 -19.12
C SER A 49 16.79 -38.54 -18.85
N GLY A 50 17.15 -38.93 -17.62
CA GLY A 50 17.76 -40.25 -17.34
C GLY A 50 19.01 -40.61 -18.19
N GLU A 51 19.50 -39.67 -18.98
CA GLU A 51 20.61 -39.77 -19.91
C GLU A 51 21.72 -38.91 -19.32
N GLU A 52 22.91 -39.50 -19.14
CA GLU A 52 24.13 -38.72 -18.93
C GLU A 52 24.22 -37.70 -20.07
N THR A 53 23.89 -36.44 -19.78
CA THR A 53 23.87 -35.38 -20.80
C THR A 53 25.26 -35.26 -21.38
N ALA A 54 25.40 -35.57 -22.66
CA ALA A 54 26.65 -35.40 -23.39
C ALA A 54 27.11 -33.96 -23.19
N ARG A 55 28.30 -33.79 -22.60
CA ARG A 55 28.82 -32.48 -22.23
C ARG A 55 28.95 -31.61 -23.47
N GLU A 56 28.27 -30.46 -23.45
CA GLU A 56 28.26 -29.55 -24.59
C GLU A 56 29.68 -29.08 -24.96
N PRO A 57 29.95 -28.82 -26.25
CA PRO A 57 31.23 -28.24 -26.66
C PRO A 57 31.46 -26.91 -25.92
N GLY A 58 32.67 -26.70 -25.42
CA GLY A 58 33.02 -25.49 -24.67
C GLY A 58 32.63 -25.49 -23.18
N ALA A 59 32.05 -26.56 -22.64
CA ALA A 59 31.66 -26.63 -21.22
C ALA A 59 32.86 -26.47 -20.26
N ASP A 60 34.05 -26.98 -20.61
CA ASP A 60 35.27 -26.79 -19.79
C ASP A 60 35.65 -25.31 -19.62
N LEU A 61 35.38 -24.50 -20.64
CA LEU A 61 35.62 -23.05 -20.60
C LEU A 61 34.59 -22.36 -19.71
N VAL A 62 33.33 -22.82 -19.74
CA VAL A 62 32.27 -22.30 -18.86
C VAL A 62 32.60 -22.60 -17.41
N ASP A 63 32.98 -23.84 -17.09
CA ASP A 63 33.34 -24.21 -15.72
C ASP A 63 34.56 -23.40 -15.23
N SER A 64 35.56 -23.18 -16.09
CA SER A 64 36.71 -22.32 -15.79
C SER A 64 36.30 -20.86 -15.55
N ALA A 65 35.38 -20.33 -16.36
CA ALA A 65 34.84 -18.99 -16.20
C ALA A 65 34.02 -18.86 -14.91
N LEU A 66 33.16 -19.83 -14.60
CA LEU A 66 32.37 -19.88 -13.39
C LEU A 66 33.26 -19.86 -12.14
N VAL A 67 34.37 -20.60 -12.13
CA VAL A 67 35.33 -20.56 -11.01
C VAL A 67 35.90 -19.15 -10.80
N GLU A 68 36.19 -18.40 -11.86
CA GLU A 68 36.64 -17.01 -11.75
C GLU A 68 35.52 -16.06 -11.32
N LEU A 69 34.30 -16.23 -11.85
CA LEU A 69 33.12 -15.45 -11.46
C LEU A 69 32.74 -15.68 -9.99
N HIS A 70 32.83 -16.91 -9.49
CA HIS A 70 32.58 -17.23 -8.08
C HIS A 70 33.56 -16.52 -7.15
N LYS A 71 34.81 -16.29 -7.57
CA LYS A 71 35.78 -15.50 -6.80
C LYS A 71 35.45 -14.01 -6.78
N LEU A 72 34.75 -13.53 -7.81
CA LEU A 72 34.29 -12.14 -7.92
C LEU A 72 32.93 -11.92 -7.25
N TYR A 73 32.21 -13.01 -6.98
CA TYR A 73 30.93 -12.96 -6.29
C TYR A 73 31.11 -12.37 -4.90
N GLN A 74 30.77 -11.09 -4.79
CA GLN A 74 30.44 -10.52 -3.50
C GLN A 74 28.97 -10.88 -3.27
N PRO A 75 28.62 -11.63 -2.20
CA PRO A 75 27.23 -11.72 -1.83
C PRO A 75 26.70 -10.30 -1.71
N LEU A 76 25.63 -9.99 -2.45
CA LEU A 76 24.79 -8.81 -2.21
C LEU A 76 24.66 -8.74 -0.69
N HIS A 77 25.23 -7.68 -0.11
CA HIS A 77 25.51 -7.65 1.32
C HIS A 77 24.27 -8.11 2.09
N HIS A 78 24.45 -9.08 2.99
CA HIS A 78 23.45 -9.29 4.05
C HIS A 78 23.12 -7.91 4.60
N ARG A 79 21.83 -7.56 4.64
CA ARG A 79 21.33 -6.28 5.19
C ARG A 79 22.11 -6.01 6.47
N ALA A 80 23.14 -5.18 6.38
CA ALA A 80 23.96 -4.87 7.53
C ALA A 80 23.06 -3.98 8.35
N ARG A 81 22.48 -4.54 9.42
CA ARG A 81 21.59 -3.85 10.35
C ARG A 81 22.28 -2.53 10.71
N LYS A 82 21.84 -1.43 10.11
CA LYS A 82 22.37 -0.09 10.41
C LYS A 82 21.83 0.25 11.78
N GLN A 83 22.57 -0.16 12.82
CA GLN A 83 22.27 0.26 14.18
C GLN A 83 22.53 1.77 14.24
N HIS A 84 21.47 2.56 14.15
CA HIS A 84 21.56 3.98 14.42
C HIS A 84 21.74 4.11 15.93
N GLY A 85 22.99 4.34 16.39
CA GLY A 85 23.20 4.81 17.76
C GLY A 85 22.47 6.14 17.98
N LEU A 86 22.36 6.61 19.22
CA LEU A 86 21.69 7.87 19.59
C LEU A 86 22.06 9.08 18.70
N VAL A 87 23.30 9.14 18.21
CA VAL A 87 23.77 10.18 17.29
C VAL A 87 23.21 9.98 15.87
N GLY A 88 23.11 8.74 15.42
CA GLY A 88 22.53 8.38 14.12
C GLY A 88 21.02 8.62 14.08
N THR A 89 20.29 8.37 15.17
CA THR A 89 18.87 8.70 15.28
C THR A 89 18.65 10.21 15.33
N LEU A 90 19.46 10.96 16.10
CA LEU A 90 19.41 12.43 16.10
C LEU A 90 19.74 13.02 14.72
N LEU A 91 20.72 12.47 14.00
CA LEU A 91 21.05 12.89 12.64
C LEU A 91 19.93 12.56 11.67
N HIS A 92 19.27 11.41 11.81
CA HIS A 92 18.15 11.00 10.98
C HIS A 92 16.91 11.89 11.21
N ILE A 93 16.60 12.20 12.47
CA ILE A 93 15.53 13.15 12.84
C ILE A 93 15.86 14.56 12.31
N ALA A 94 17.11 15.01 12.45
CA ALA A 94 17.55 16.29 11.91
C ALA A 94 17.47 16.35 10.38
N LEU A 95 17.80 15.25 9.68
CA LEU A 95 17.66 15.12 8.23
C LEU A 95 16.19 15.09 7.77
N LYS A 96 15.29 14.49 8.56
CA LYS A 96 13.84 14.52 8.31
C LYS A 96 13.21 15.90 8.54
N ALA A 97 13.78 16.70 9.45
CA ALA A 97 13.31 18.06 9.74
C ALA A 97 13.75 19.11 8.70
N VAL A 98 14.67 18.78 7.80
CA VAL A 98 15.04 19.62 6.65
C VAL A 98 14.08 19.28 5.50
N PRO A 99 13.37 20.26 4.89
CA PRO A 99 12.55 20.00 3.71
C PRO A 99 13.41 19.30 2.68
N THR A 100 12.92 18.16 2.17
CA THR A 100 13.61 17.09 1.44
C THR A 100 14.47 17.56 0.26
N LEU A 101 15.58 18.24 0.56
CA LEU A 101 16.77 18.20 -0.26
C LEU A 101 17.30 16.80 -0.06
N ARG A 102 17.03 15.90 -1.01
CA ARG A 102 17.74 14.63 -1.13
C ARG A 102 19.22 14.97 -1.28
N LEU A 103 19.92 15.17 -0.15
CA LEU A 103 21.36 14.99 -0.01
C LEU A 103 21.59 13.48 -0.14
N SER A 104 21.34 12.98 -1.35
CA SER A 104 22.10 11.85 -1.84
C SER A 104 23.53 12.34 -1.69
N ALA A 105 24.31 11.71 -0.81
CA ALA A 105 25.75 11.89 -0.88
C ALA A 105 26.11 11.74 -2.36
N PRO A 106 26.84 12.68 -2.97
CA PRO A 106 27.23 12.52 -4.35
C PRO A 106 27.84 11.13 -4.45
N VAL A 107 27.24 10.26 -5.27
CA VAL A 107 27.92 9.05 -5.72
C VAL A 107 29.26 9.59 -6.19
N PRO A 108 30.39 9.18 -5.58
CA PRO A 108 31.67 9.79 -5.88
C PRO A 108 31.81 9.82 -7.39
N GLU A 109 31.84 11.05 -7.95
CA GLU A 109 31.94 11.26 -9.38
C GLU A 109 33.13 10.43 -9.87
N SER A 110 32.81 9.37 -10.60
CA SER A 110 33.50 8.83 -11.78
C SER A 110 34.99 9.14 -11.94
N SER A 111 35.79 8.99 -10.88
CA SER A 111 37.26 9.05 -10.93
C SER A 111 37.91 7.69 -10.78
N ALA A 112 37.12 6.62 -10.69
CA ALA A 112 37.53 5.34 -11.24
C ALA A 112 36.87 5.22 -12.61
N LYS A 113 37.63 5.42 -13.69
CA LYS A 113 37.36 4.63 -14.90
C LYS A 113 37.22 3.20 -14.39
N ASN A 114 36.03 2.61 -14.50
CA ASN A 114 35.76 1.23 -14.09
C ASN A 114 36.81 0.33 -14.74
N ALA A 115 37.90 0.08 -14.03
CA ALA A 115 38.92 -0.85 -14.46
C ALA A 115 38.27 -2.20 -14.25
N ILE A 116 37.61 -2.70 -15.31
CA ILE A 116 37.06 -4.04 -15.39
C ILE A 116 38.12 -4.96 -14.78
N SER A 117 37.73 -5.72 -13.75
CA SER A 117 38.72 -6.54 -13.07
C SER A 117 39.36 -7.48 -14.10
N PRO A 118 40.69 -7.67 -14.07
CA PRO A 118 41.35 -8.52 -15.07
C PRO A 118 40.82 -9.95 -15.05
N LYS A 119 40.31 -10.41 -13.89
CA LYS A 119 39.63 -11.68 -13.73
C LYS A 119 38.28 -11.71 -14.44
N LEU A 120 37.49 -10.63 -14.34
CA LEU A 120 36.21 -10.51 -15.04
C LEU A 120 36.43 -10.54 -16.54
N LEU A 121 37.42 -9.77 -17.05
CA LEU A 121 37.75 -9.76 -18.47
C LEU A 121 38.24 -11.12 -18.98
N HIS A 122 39.00 -11.85 -18.17
CA HIS A 122 39.40 -13.20 -18.50
C HIS A 122 38.20 -14.15 -18.54
N ALA A 123 37.31 -14.08 -17.54
CA ALA A 123 36.10 -14.89 -17.48
C ALA A 123 35.16 -14.60 -18.65
N THR A 124 34.93 -13.32 -19.00
CA THR A 124 34.10 -12.95 -20.15
C THR A 124 34.69 -13.47 -21.46
N LYS A 125 36.02 -13.41 -21.62
CA LYS A 125 36.68 -13.97 -22.80
C LYS A 125 36.51 -15.49 -22.90
N LEU A 126 36.65 -16.22 -21.79
CA LEU A 126 36.41 -17.67 -21.76
C LEU A 126 34.96 -18.00 -22.14
N LEU A 127 34.00 -17.21 -21.65
CA LEU A 127 32.59 -17.35 -22.01
C LEU A 127 32.36 -17.03 -23.49
N GLU A 128 32.96 -15.97 -24.05
CA GLU A 128 32.86 -15.63 -25.47
C GLU A 128 33.45 -16.74 -26.37
N ASP A 129 34.59 -17.29 -26.00
CA ASP A 129 35.23 -18.40 -26.73
C ASP A 129 34.39 -19.69 -26.65
N SER A 130 33.63 -19.88 -25.57
CA SER A 130 32.64 -20.97 -25.44
C SER A 130 31.35 -20.69 -26.22
N ALA A 131 30.87 -19.44 -26.22
CA ALA A 131 29.69 -19.01 -26.98
C ALA A 131 29.91 -19.15 -28.50
N ARG A 132 31.14 -18.95 -28.99
CA ARG A 132 31.52 -19.27 -30.38
C ARG A 132 31.38 -20.75 -30.74
N GLN A 133 31.40 -21.64 -29.74
CA GLN A 133 31.14 -23.07 -29.90
C GLN A 133 29.64 -23.40 -29.76
N ASN A 134 28.77 -22.39 -29.69
CA ASN A 134 27.32 -22.51 -29.49
C ASN A 134 26.93 -23.20 -28.17
N ASN A 135 27.74 -23.05 -27.13
CA ASN A 135 27.42 -23.56 -25.80
C ASN A 135 26.24 -22.79 -25.19
N SER A 136 25.21 -23.49 -24.69
CA SER A 136 24.00 -22.85 -24.19
C SER A 136 24.23 -22.06 -22.91
N ASP A 137 25.02 -22.63 -21.99
CA ASP A 137 25.30 -22.03 -20.68
C ASP A 137 26.12 -20.74 -20.85
N ALA A 138 27.10 -20.76 -21.76
CA ALA A 138 27.91 -19.59 -22.09
C ALA A 138 27.07 -18.44 -22.67
N LEU A 139 26.18 -18.74 -23.63
CA LEU A 139 25.28 -17.76 -24.25
C LEU A 139 24.35 -17.15 -23.19
N TYR A 140 23.78 -17.98 -22.31
CA TYR A 140 22.90 -17.50 -21.25
C TYR A 140 23.63 -16.59 -20.25
N LEU A 141 24.80 -17.01 -19.74
CA LEU A 141 25.57 -16.23 -18.79
C LEU A 141 26.03 -14.89 -19.38
N LEU A 142 26.49 -14.87 -20.62
CA LEU A 142 26.84 -13.62 -21.30
C LEU A 142 25.62 -12.72 -21.47
N ALA A 143 24.46 -13.27 -21.82
CA ALA A 143 23.23 -12.50 -21.96
C ALA A 143 22.81 -11.86 -20.62
N GLU A 144 22.82 -12.63 -19.53
CA GLU A 144 22.51 -12.18 -18.16
C GLU A 144 23.49 -11.09 -17.69
N MET A 145 24.80 -11.28 -17.92
CA MET A 145 25.82 -10.29 -17.58
C MET A 145 25.66 -8.98 -18.37
N ASN A 146 25.28 -9.06 -19.65
CA ASN A 146 25.04 -7.88 -20.49
C ASN A 146 23.69 -7.20 -20.16
N PHE A 147 22.69 -7.93 -19.69
CA PHE A 147 21.37 -7.38 -19.37
C PHE A 147 21.35 -6.74 -17.97
N TYR A 148 21.69 -7.49 -16.92
CA TYR A 148 21.60 -7.01 -15.53
C TYR A 148 22.86 -6.26 -15.07
N GLY A 149 24.01 -6.52 -15.71
CA GLY A 149 25.30 -5.97 -15.28
C GLY A 149 25.93 -6.74 -14.11
N ASN A 150 25.62 -8.03 -13.99
CA ASN A 150 26.14 -8.90 -12.94
C ASN A 150 27.67 -8.86 -12.87
N PHE A 151 28.22 -8.99 -11.66
CA PHE A 151 29.68 -8.90 -11.40
C PHE A 151 30.31 -7.55 -11.79
N SER A 152 29.52 -6.48 -11.84
CA SER A 152 29.95 -5.16 -12.33
C SER A 152 30.35 -5.15 -13.81
N HIS A 153 29.78 -6.07 -14.60
CA HIS A 153 29.91 -6.08 -16.04
C HIS A 153 29.13 -4.90 -16.66
N PRO A 154 29.66 -4.19 -17.67
CA PRO A 154 28.93 -3.11 -18.32
C PRO A 154 27.66 -3.63 -19.02
N ARG A 155 26.54 -2.92 -18.85
CA ARG A 155 25.27 -3.28 -19.50
C ARG A 155 25.32 -2.97 -21.00
N ASN A 156 24.90 -3.92 -21.81
CA ASN A 156 24.80 -3.80 -23.27
C ASN A 156 23.57 -4.57 -23.76
N PHE A 157 22.44 -3.88 -23.85
CA PHE A 157 21.16 -4.49 -24.22
C PHE A 157 21.16 -5.10 -25.64
N PRO A 158 21.72 -4.46 -26.69
CA PRO A 158 21.84 -5.10 -28.01
C PRO A 158 22.58 -6.44 -27.98
N ALA A 159 23.74 -6.50 -27.31
CA ALA A 159 24.49 -7.75 -27.19
C ALA A 159 23.72 -8.81 -26.38
N ALA A 160 23.04 -8.39 -25.30
CA ALA A 160 22.17 -9.28 -24.53
C ALA A 160 21.04 -9.87 -25.40
N PHE A 161 20.41 -9.04 -26.23
CA PHE A 161 19.37 -9.49 -27.17
C PHE A 161 19.91 -10.54 -28.14
N ASP A 162 21.07 -10.28 -28.75
CA ASP A 162 21.67 -11.20 -29.71
C ASP A 162 21.97 -12.56 -29.09
N TYR A 163 22.53 -12.59 -27.88
CA TYR A 163 22.81 -13.83 -27.16
C TYR A 163 21.54 -14.58 -26.74
N TYR A 164 20.52 -13.89 -26.19
CA TYR A 164 19.25 -14.53 -25.86
C TYR A 164 18.52 -15.04 -27.11
N HIS A 165 18.53 -14.27 -28.19
CA HIS A 165 17.89 -14.65 -29.45
C HIS A 165 18.61 -15.84 -30.09
N GLN A 166 19.94 -15.85 -30.11
CA GLN A 166 20.73 -17.00 -30.57
C GLN A 166 20.42 -18.26 -29.75
N LEU A 167 20.41 -18.14 -28.42
CA LEU A 167 20.09 -19.26 -27.52
C LEU A 167 18.65 -19.77 -27.71
N ALA A 168 17.70 -18.86 -27.91
CA ALA A 168 16.31 -19.21 -28.20
C ALA A 168 16.18 -19.97 -29.53
N LEU A 169 16.94 -19.61 -30.57
CA LEU A 169 16.91 -20.27 -31.87
C LEU A 169 17.59 -21.65 -31.86
N LEU A 170 18.70 -21.80 -31.13
CA LEU A 170 19.49 -23.04 -31.12
C LEU A 170 18.85 -24.13 -30.24
N ASN A 171 18.53 -23.80 -29.00
CA ASN A 171 18.13 -24.79 -27.99
C ASN A 171 16.63 -24.70 -27.65
N GLY A 172 15.95 -23.63 -28.07
CA GLY A 172 14.59 -23.35 -27.61
C GLY A 172 14.50 -23.14 -26.09
N ASN A 173 15.57 -22.62 -25.48
CA ASN A 173 15.64 -22.42 -24.04
C ASN A 173 14.51 -21.49 -23.58
N SER A 174 13.72 -21.93 -22.59
CA SER A 174 12.51 -21.24 -22.18
C SER A 174 12.77 -19.91 -21.45
N SER A 175 13.89 -19.80 -20.73
CA SER A 175 14.30 -18.57 -20.05
C SER A 175 14.77 -17.52 -21.06
N ALA A 176 15.54 -17.96 -22.07
CA ALA A 176 15.93 -17.09 -23.17
C ALA A 176 14.72 -16.58 -23.98
N LEU A 177 13.77 -17.48 -24.29
CA LEU A 177 12.50 -17.10 -24.93
C LEU A 177 11.71 -16.07 -24.11
N TYR A 178 11.67 -16.23 -22.79
CA TYR A 178 11.04 -15.26 -21.88
C TYR A 178 11.73 -13.90 -21.94
N MET A 179 13.07 -13.86 -21.88
CA MET A 179 13.83 -12.61 -21.94
C MET A 179 13.70 -11.91 -23.30
N VAL A 180 13.72 -12.65 -24.42
CA VAL A 180 13.42 -12.09 -25.75
C VAL A 180 12.01 -11.48 -25.78
N GLY A 181 11.02 -12.16 -25.19
CA GLY A 181 9.66 -11.64 -25.03
C GLY A 181 9.60 -10.34 -24.24
N LEU A 182 10.37 -10.24 -23.14
CA LEU A 182 10.50 -9.05 -22.30
C LEU A 182 11.12 -7.87 -23.05
N MET A 183 12.16 -8.12 -23.83
CA MET A 183 12.80 -7.08 -24.63
C MET A 183 11.85 -6.55 -25.72
N TYR A 184 11.11 -7.41 -26.42
CA TYR A 184 10.09 -6.97 -27.37
C TYR A 184 8.89 -6.27 -26.72
N SER A 185 8.50 -6.65 -25.50
CA SER A 185 7.33 -6.04 -24.84
C SER A 185 7.62 -4.64 -24.32
N THR A 186 8.84 -4.40 -23.86
CA THR A 186 9.26 -3.14 -23.22
C THR A 186 10.04 -2.22 -24.16
N GLY A 187 10.79 -2.76 -25.12
CA GLY A 187 11.75 -2.00 -25.92
C GLY A 187 12.96 -1.52 -25.12
N ILE A 188 13.25 -2.17 -23.98
CA ILE A 188 14.24 -1.71 -23.00
C ILE A 188 15.64 -1.53 -23.62
N GLY A 189 16.28 -0.42 -23.26
CA GLY A 189 17.64 -0.11 -23.70
C GLY A 189 17.80 0.17 -25.20
N GLY A 190 16.69 0.34 -25.95
CA GLY A 190 16.72 0.61 -27.39
C GLY A 190 17.30 -0.54 -28.23
N ALA A 191 17.41 -1.75 -27.66
CA ALA A 191 17.94 -2.93 -28.35
C ALA A 191 17.01 -3.41 -29.47
N VAL A 192 15.70 -3.31 -29.23
CA VAL A 192 14.66 -3.69 -30.18
C VAL A 192 13.48 -2.74 -30.09
N GLU A 193 12.78 -2.55 -31.21
CA GLU A 193 11.51 -1.83 -31.22
C GLU A 193 10.43 -2.63 -30.50
N ARG A 194 9.53 -1.90 -29.83
CA ARG A 194 8.44 -2.50 -29.06
C ARG A 194 7.41 -3.15 -29.98
N ASP A 195 7.23 -4.46 -29.85
CA ASP A 195 6.27 -5.26 -30.60
C ASP A 195 5.52 -6.22 -29.66
N GLN A 196 4.26 -5.88 -29.36
CA GLN A 196 3.43 -6.65 -28.44
C GLN A 196 3.02 -8.02 -28.99
N ALA A 197 2.97 -8.18 -30.32
CA ALA A 197 2.57 -9.42 -30.96
C ALA A 197 3.74 -10.42 -30.94
N ARG A 198 4.96 -9.97 -31.28
CA ARG A 198 6.18 -10.78 -31.12
C ARG A 198 6.42 -11.13 -29.66
N ALA A 199 6.27 -10.18 -28.74
CA ALA A 199 6.41 -10.44 -27.32
C ALA A 199 5.49 -11.58 -26.86
N LEU A 200 4.19 -11.51 -27.22
CA LEU A 200 3.24 -12.57 -26.91
C LEU A 200 3.68 -13.92 -27.51
N LEU A 201 4.12 -13.94 -28.76
CA LEU A 201 4.58 -15.17 -29.43
C LEU A 201 5.70 -15.84 -28.63
N TYR A 202 6.77 -15.09 -28.29
CA TYR A 202 7.89 -15.61 -27.51
C TYR A 202 7.47 -16.06 -26.10
N TYR A 203 6.64 -15.28 -25.40
CA TYR A 203 6.09 -15.68 -24.11
C TYR A 203 5.26 -16.97 -24.20
N THR A 204 4.46 -17.16 -25.26
CA THR A 204 3.67 -18.38 -25.42
C THR A 204 4.55 -19.60 -25.69
N PHE A 205 5.66 -19.45 -26.44
CA PHE A 205 6.63 -20.53 -26.61
C PHE A 205 7.31 -20.89 -25.28
N ALA A 206 7.77 -19.89 -24.53
CA ALA A 206 8.35 -20.09 -23.20
C ALA A 206 7.35 -20.77 -22.23
N ALA A 207 6.09 -20.32 -22.23
CA ALA A 207 5.04 -20.89 -21.40
C ALA A 207 4.69 -22.34 -21.78
N ASN A 208 4.68 -22.66 -23.08
CA ASN A 208 4.44 -24.02 -23.55
C ASN A 208 5.59 -24.99 -23.18
N ARG A 209 6.80 -24.46 -22.96
CA ARG A 209 7.93 -25.23 -22.40
C ARG A 209 7.95 -25.30 -20.88
N GLY A 210 6.96 -24.74 -20.20
CA GLY A 210 6.79 -24.85 -18.75
C GLY A 210 7.47 -23.75 -17.92
N HIS A 211 7.98 -22.68 -18.54
CA HIS A 211 8.57 -21.57 -17.79
C HIS A 211 7.52 -20.81 -16.98
N THR A 212 7.65 -20.82 -15.66
CA THR A 212 6.66 -20.29 -14.71
C THR A 212 6.34 -18.82 -14.92
N ARG A 213 7.36 -17.95 -15.02
CA ARG A 213 7.14 -16.51 -15.22
C ARG A 213 6.42 -16.22 -16.54
N ALA A 214 6.83 -16.88 -17.62
CA ALA A 214 6.16 -16.78 -18.93
C ALA A 214 4.71 -17.27 -18.89
N GLU A 215 4.41 -18.39 -18.23
CA GLU A 215 3.03 -18.85 -18.04
C GLU A 215 2.18 -17.77 -17.34
N MET A 216 2.69 -17.17 -16.27
CA MET A 216 2.02 -16.08 -15.55
C MET A 216 1.83 -14.83 -16.44
N THR A 217 2.86 -14.43 -17.18
CA THR A 217 2.80 -13.31 -18.13
C THR A 217 1.76 -13.54 -19.24
N VAL A 218 1.73 -14.73 -19.86
CA VAL A 218 0.72 -15.06 -20.88
C VAL A 218 -0.68 -15.04 -20.30
N ALA A 219 -0.85 -15.58 -19.08
CA ALA A 219 -2.13 -15.55 -18.38
C ALA A 219 -2.61 -14.12 -18.13
N HIS A 220 -1.73 -13.25 -17.63
CA HIS A 220 -2.03 -11.83 -17.41
C HIS A 220 -2.38 -11.11 -18.72
N ARG A 221 -1.64 -11.36 -19.80
CA ARG A 221 -1.89 -10.73 -21.10
C ARG A 221 -3.26 -11.12 -21.68
N HIS A 222 -3.67 -12.38 -21.57
CA HIS A 222 -5.02 -12.80 -21.98
C HIS A 222 -6.12 -12.28 -21.05
N HIS A 223 -5.85 -12.16 -19.75
CA HIS A 223 -6.81 -11.60 -18.79
C HIS A 223 -7.03 -10.09 -19.02
N ALA A 224 -5.95 -9.32 -19.15
CA ALA A 224 -5.98 -7.88 -19.34
C ALA A 224 -6.26 -7.46 -20.80
N GLY A 225 -6.03 -8.33 -21.78
CA GLY A 225 -6.15 -8.04 -23.20
C GLY A 225 -4.97 -7.23 -23.75
N ILE A 226 -3.73 -7.61 -23.40
CA ILE A 226 -2.50 -6.93 -23.82
C ILE A 226 -1.90 -7.67 -25.02
N GLY A 227 -1.91 -7.03 -26.19
CA GLY A 227 -1.48 -7.66 -27.44
C GLY A 227 -2.39 -8.81 -27.91
N THR A 228 -3.54 -9.01 -27.25
CA THR A 228 -4.56 -10.03 -27.56
C THR A 228 -5.95 -9.54 -27.15
N PRO A 229 -7.03 -10.07 -27.74
CA PRO A 229 -8.36 -9.91 -27.16
C PRO A 229 -8.44 -10.59 -25.77
N LYS A 230 -9.24 -10.02 -24.87
CA LYS A 230 -9.48 -10.60 -23.54
C LYS A 230 -10.07 -12.01 -23.68
N ASN A 231 -9.46 -12.98 -23.02
CA ASN A 231 -9.92 -14.36 -23.03
C ASN A 231 -9.68 -15.01 -21.66
N CYS A 232 -10.77 -15.21 -20.90
CA CYS A 232 -10.69 -15.79 -19.57
C CYS A 232 -10.26 -17.27 -19.60
N GLU A 233 -10.70 -18.05 -20.59
CA GLU A 233 -10.39 -19.50 -20.68
C GLU A 233 -8.90 -19.73 -20.90
N ALA A 234 -8.29 -18.95 -21.79
CA ALA A 234 -6.86 -18.98 -22.01
C ALA A 234 -6.09 -18.55 -20.75
N ALA A 235 -6.57 -17.51 -20.06
CA ALA A 235 -5.96 -17.05 -18.81
C ALA A 235 -6.04 -18.10 -17.69
N VAL A 236 -7.21 -18.74 -17.49
CA VAL A 236 -7.39 -19.82 -16.50
C VAL A 236 -6.40 -20.95 -16.77
N LYS A 237 -6.25 -21.39 -18.03
CA LYS A 237 -5.34 -22.48 -18.39
C LYS A 237 -3.91 -22.25 -17.91
N TYR A 238 -3.38 -21.05 -18.12
CA TYR A 238 -2.00 -20.73 -17.74
C TYR A 238 -1.87 -20.39 -16.24
N TYR A 239 -2.79 -19.61 -15.68
CA TYR A 239 -2.78 -19.31 -14.24
C TYR A 239 -2.94 -20.57 -13.39
N LYS A 240 -3.76 -21.54 -13.82
CA LYS A 240 -3.88 -22.84 -13.16
C LYS A 240 -2.54 -23.56 -13.09
N ARG A 241 -1.78 -23.66 -14.19
CA ARG A 241 -0.45 -24.30 -14.18
C ARG A 241 0.52 -23.64 -13.20
N VAL A 242 0.50 -22.31 -13.12
CA VAL A 242 1.33 -21.55 -12.17
C VAL A 242 0.86 -21.80 -10.74
N ALA A 243 -0.46 -21.81 -10.50
CA ALA A 243 -1.04 -22.09 -9.20
C ALA A 243 -0.75 -23.53 -8.74
N ASP A 244 -0.82 -24.53 -9.63
CA ASP A 244 -0.46 -25.92 -9.35
C ASP A 244 1.00 -26.00 -8.88
N LYS A 245 1.91 -25.32 -9.57
CA LYS A 245 3.34 -25.22 -9.18
C LYS A 245 3.51 -24.48 -7.86
N ALA A 246 2.76 -23.40 -7.63
CA ALA A 246 2.79 -22.64 -6.39
C ALA A 246 2.31 -23.46 -5.19
N ILE A 247 1.24 -24.25 -5.34
CA ILE A 247 0.73 -25.14 -4.29
C ILE A 247 1.66 -26.33 -4.07
N ALA A 248 2.24 -26.92 -5.13
CA ALA A 248 3.26 -27.95 -5.00
C ALA A 248 4.49 -27.41 -4.23
N TRP A 249 4.94 -26.20 -4.57
CA TRP A 249 6.02 -25.52 -3.85
C TRP A 249 5.65 -25.26 -2.39
N TYR A 250 4.44 -24.74 -2.11
CA TYR A 250 3.93 -24.56 -0.75
C TYR A 250 3.95 -25.86 0.07
N ARG A 251 3.45 -26.95 -0.50
CA ARG A 251 3.35 -28.27 0.14
C ARG A 251 4.70 -28.99 0.29
N SER A 252 5.69 -28.65 -0.53
CA SER A 252 7.07 -29.16 -0.38
C SER A 252 7.78 -28.70 0.90
N GLY A 253 7.17 -27.76 1.64
CA GLY A 253 7.69 -27.30 2.92
C GLY A 253 7.50 -28.31 4.06
N PRO A 254 8.00 -27.96 5.26
CA PRO A 254 7.75 -28.76 6.46
C PRO A 254 6.24 -28.79 6.80
N PRO A 255 5.78 -29.70 7.69
CA PRO A 255 4.36 -29.87 8.01
C PRO A 255 3.63 -28.54 8.26
N GLY A 256 2.54 -28.32 7.53
CA GLY A 256 1.81 -27.04 7.51
C GLY A 256 2.30 -26.01 6.48
N GLY A 257 3.12 -26.43 5.50
CA GLY A 257 3.50 -25.66 4.31
C GLY A 257 4.70 -24.72 4.49
N ARG A 258 5.29 -24.25 3.38
CA ARG A 258 6.35 -23.24 3.41
C ARG A 258 5.84 -21.91 3.98
N SER A 259 6.71 -21.19 4.69
CA SER A 259 6.46 -19.80 5.11
C SER A 259 7.52 -18.89 4.50
N TRP A 260 7.12 -17.73 4.00
CA TRP A 260 8.01 -16.73 3.41
C TRP A 260 7.57 -15.33 3.82
N ILE A 261 8.45 -14.36 3.61
CA ILE A 261 8.17 -12.94 3.81
C ILE A 261 7.64 -12.42 2.47
N SER A 262 6.52 -11.69 2.49
CA SER A 262 6.04 -10.99 1.30
C SER A 262 6.87 -9.72 1.13
N GLU A 263 7.55 -9.61 0.00
CA GLU A 263 8.46 -8.53 -0.36
C GLU A 263 7.81 -7.56 -1.34
N ALA A 264 6.65 -7.90 -1.92
CA ALA A 264 5.96 -7.02 -2.85
C ALA A 264 5.37 -5.78 -2.14
N TYR A 265 5.88 -4.59 -2.47
CA TYR A 265 5.34 -3.30 -2.00
C TYR A 265 5.47 -2.21 -3.06
N ARG A 266 4.75 -1.09 -2.89
CA ARG A 266 4.87 0.08 -3.75
C ARG A 266 5.91 1.04 -3.16
N ILE A 267 6.94 1.35 -3.92
CA ILE A 267 8.00 2.29 -3.55
C ILE A 267 7.45 3.68 -3.30
N ALA A 268 6.45 4.10 -4.09
CA ALA A 268 5.81 5.40 -3.95
C ALA A 268 5.23 5.60 -2.54
N ASP A 269 4.72 4.54 -1.90
CA ASP A 269 4.10 4.60 -0.57
C ASP A 269 5.12 5.00 0.52
N GLU A 270 6.42 4.74 0.32
CA GLU A 270 7.49 5.19 1.25
C GLU A 270 7.63 6.72 1.29
N THR A 271 7.21 7.41 0.23
CA THR A 271 7.18 8.87 0.14
C THR A 271 5.78 9.46 0.38
N GLY A 272 4.82 8.65 0.85
CA GLY A 272 3.41 9.04 0.98
C GLY A 272 2.63 8.94 -0.34
N GLY A 273 2.98 8.02 -1.21
CA GLY A 273 2.31 7.77 -2.50
C GLY A 273 2.88 8.57 -3.67
N ALA A 274 2.22 8.50 -4.83
CA ALA A 274 2.75 9.04 -6.09
C ALA A 274 2.84 10.59 -6.15
N TYR A 275 2.06 11.27 -5.31
CA TYR A 275 2.01 12.73 -5.16
C TYR A 275 2.63 13.23 -3.86
N GLY A 276 3.05 12.32 -2.98
CA GLY A 276 3.59 12.63 -1.66
C GLY A 276 2.56 12.62 -0.53
N GLU A 277 3.06 12.67 0.71
CA GLU A 277 2.28 12.65 1.94
C GLU A 277 1.18 13.72 1.93
N GLY A 278 -0.02 13.35 2.36
CA GLY A 278 -1.18 14.23 2.38
C GLY A 278 -1.87 14.51 1.05
N ALA A 279 -1.22 14.28 -0.09
CA ALA A 279 -1.80 14.50 -1.41
C ALA A 279 -2.29 13.21 -2.08
N SER A 280 -1.51 12.14 -1.96
CA SER A 280 -1.84 10.84 -2.56
C SER A 280 -2.93 10.13 -1.78
N VAL A 281 -3.77 9.34 -2.44
CA VAL A 281 -4.82 8.57 -1.77
C VAL A 281 -4.22 7.53 -0.82
N ALA A 282 -3.00 7.05 -1.10
CA ALA A 282 -2.26 6.16 -0.22
C ALA A 282 -1.95 6.75 1.17
N SER A 283 -1.95 8.07 1.32
CA SER A 283 -1.54 8.77 2.55
C SER A 283 -2.46 9.92 2.96
N ALA A 284 -3.65 10.02 2.38
CA ALA A 284 -4.59 11.12 2.61
C ALA A 284 -5.94 10.63 3.14
N GLY A 285 -6.65 11.50 3.86
CA GLY A 285 -8.00 11.23 4.36
C GLY A 285 -8.06 10.05 5.33
N THR A 286 -8.94 9.07 5.05
CA THR A 286 -9.12 7.86 5.87
C THR A 286 -7.94 6.90 5.80
N ASN A 287 -7.15 6.95 4.73
CA ASN A 287 -5.98 6.10 4.53
C ASN A 287 -4.71 6.71 5.12
N ALA A 288 -4.76 7.98 5.55
CA ALA A 288 -3.63 8.63 6.18
C ALA A 288 -3.25 7.92 7.49
N ILE A 289 -1.96 7.71 7.69
CA ILE A 289 -1.43 7.13 8.91
C ILE A 289 -1.55 8.16 10.04
N LYS A 290 -2.59 8.07 10.86
CA LYS A 290 -2.81 9.00 11.98
C LYS A 290 -1.99 8.58 13.20
N ALA A 291 -0.98 9.37 13.56
CA ALA A 291 -0.22 9.17 14.79
C ALA A 291 -0.99 9.69 16.01
N HIS A 292 -1.57 8.74 16.76
CA HIS A 292 -1.98 8.99 18.14
C HIS A 292 -0.75 8.94 19.06
N PRO A 293 -0.73 9.64 20.22
CA PRO A 293 0.32 9.49 21.24
C PRO A 293 0.60 8.04 21.70
N ASN A 294 -0.31 7.10 21.41
CA ASN A 294 -0.20 5.67 21.70
C ASN A 294 -0.12 4.81 20.42
N SER A 295 0.07 5.40 19.24
CA SER A 295 0.07 4.70 17.96
C SER A 295 1.48 4.61 17.38
N ASP A 296 1.90 3.39 17.05
CA ASP A 296 3.18 3.06 16.38
C ASP A 296 3.21 3.47 14.89
N ALA A 297 2.32 4.38 14.48
CA ALA A 297 1.99 4.70 13.10
C ALA A 297 3.21 5.08 12.23
N TYR A 298 4.19 5.79 12.80
CA TYR A 298 5.44 6.19 12.12
C TYR A 298 6.68 5.46 12.64
N ALA A 299 6.52 4.48 13.51
CA ALA A 299 7.64 3.75 14.07
C ALA A 299 8.24 2.85 12.98
N SER A 300 9.53 3.00 12.69
CA SER A 300 10.23 2.00 11.89
C SER A 300 10.13 0.64 12.60
N ILE A 301 10.24 -0.47 11.86
CA ILE A 301 10.19 -1.80 12.48
C ILE A 301 11.27 -1.94 13.55
N GLU A 302 12.39 -1.25 13.40
CA GLU A 302 13.45 -1.13 14.39
C GLU A 302 12.98 -0.44 15.68
N ASP A 303 12.29 0.70 15.58
CA ASP A 303 11.76 1.44 16.73
C ASP A 303 10.72 0.59 17.48
N ILE A 304 9.85 -0.12 16.75
CA ILE A 304 8.87 -1.05 17.32
C ILE A 304 9.60 -2.17 18.08
N ILE A 305 10.64 -2.75 17.48
CA ILE A 305 11.45 -3.80 18.13
C ILE A 305 12.13 -3.28 19.39
N GLU A 306 12.70 -2.07 19.36
CA GLU A 306 13.34 -1.47 20.52
C GLU A 306 12.34 -1.21 21.65
N TYR A 307 11.18 -0.64 21.33
CA TYR A 307 10.10 -0.42 22.27
C TYR A 307 9.61 -1.75 22.88
N LEU A 308 9.34 -2.76 22.05
CA LEU A 308 8.88 -4.07 22.51
C LEU A 308 9.94 -4.79 23.34
N ASP A 309 11.23 -4.65 23.01
CA ASP A 309 12.31 -5.23 23.80
C ASP A 309 12.41 -4.54 25.18
N LEU A 310 12.32 -3.21 25.23
CA LEU A 310 12.26 -2.45 26.49
C LEU A 310 11.08 -2.90 27.36
N MET A 311 9.89 -3.05 26.77
CA MET A 311 8.70 -3.50 27.48
C MET A 311 8.82 -4.97 27.93
N SER A 312 9.40 -5.82 27.10
CA SER A 312 9.72 -7.22 27.45
C SER A 312 10.69 -7.29 28.63
N GLN A 313 11.72 -6.44 28.67
CA GLN A 313 12.67 -6.34 29.78
C GLN A 313 12.00 -5.88 31.10
N LYS A 314 10.99 -4.99 31.02
CA LYS A 314 10.14 -4.62 32.16
C LYS A 314 9.22 -5.77 32.63
N GLY A 315 9.18 -6.88 31.89
CA GLY A 315 8.42 -8.07 32.23
C GLY A 315 7.04 -8.15 31.55
N ASP A 316 6.74 -7.29 30.57
CA ASP A 316 5.52 -7.39 29.79
C ASP A 316 5.55 -8.61 28.86
N PHE A 317 4.68 -9.58 29.13
CA PHE A 317 4.57 -10.82 28.38
C PHE A 317 3.90 -10.63 27.01
N LYS A 318 3.07 -9.59 26.82
CA LYS A 318 2.48 -9.28 25.51
C LYS A 318 3.56 -8.79 24.56
N ALA A 319 4.41 -7.88 25.02
CA ALA A 319 5.56 -7.41 24.28
C ALA A 319 6.53 -8.56 23.94
N SER A 320 6.88 -9.41 24.92
CA SER A 320 7.70 -10.61 24.68
C SER A 320 7.10 -11.52 23.60
N PHE A 321 5.80 -11.80 23.65
CA PHE A 321 5.13 -12.63 22.65
C PHE A 321 5.15 -12.00 21.25
N ASN A 322 4.81 -10.70 21.15
CA ASN A 322 4.81 -9.97 19.88
C ASN A 322 6.20 -9.94 19.26
N LEU A 323 7.24 -9.74 20.08
CA LEU A 323 8.62 -9.77 19.64
C LEU A 323 9.03 -11.17 19.14
N GLY A 324 8.60 -12.22 19.85
CA GLY A 324 8.76 -13.60 19.39
C GLY A 324 8.10 -13.85 18.03
N ARG A 325 6.87 -13.36 17.83
CA ARG A 325 6.14 -13.46 16.56
C ARG A 325 6.85 -12.73 15.42
N ILE A 326 7.28 -11.49 15.66
CA ILE A 326 8.00 -10.67 14.67
C ILE A 326 9.26 -11.39 14.17
N TYR A 327 10.07 -11.95 15.09
CA TYR A 327 11.26 -12.71 14.70
C TYR A 327 10.96 -14.08 14.07
N TYR A 328 9.81 -14.69 14.36
CA TYR A 328 9.43 -15.98 13.80
C TYR A 328 8.91 -15.84 12.36
N ASP A 329 7.96 -14.93 12.15
CA ASP A 329 7.34 -14.71 10.84
C ASP A 329 8.27 -13.91 9.91
N GLY A 330 9.09 -13.00 10.47
CA GLY A 330 9.86 -12.02 9.70
C GLY A 330 8.95 -10.96 9.09
N GLN A 331 9.55 -9.84 8.66
CA GLN A 331 8.86 -8.76 7.96
C GLN A 331 9.79 -8.17 6.91
N ARG A 332 9.27 -7.35 6.00
CA ARG A 332 10.11 -6.60 5.05
C ARG A 332 11.15 -5.78 5.81
N GLY A 333 12.43 -5.96 5.49
CA GLY A 333 13.56 -5.36 6.22
C GLY A 333 14.08 -6.18 7.40
N LEU A 334 13.33 -7.19 7.87
CA LEU A 334 13.68 -8.03 9.01
C LEU A 334 13.62 -9.53 8.66
N ASP A 335 14.79 -10.13 8.51
CA ASP A 335 14.92 -11.57 8.31
C ASP A 335 14.47 -12.36 9.54
N LYS A 336 13.98 -13.58 9.30
CA LYS A 336 13.56 -14.51 10.37
C LYS A 336 14.72 -14.85 11.29
N ASN A 337 14.51 -14.72 12.60
CA ASN A 337 15.45 -15.12 13.64
C ASN A 337 14.80 -16.14 14.59
N LEU A 338 14.77 -17.40 14.15
CA LEU A 338 14.12 -18.50 14.87
C LEU A 338 14.70 -18.74 16.28
N PRO A 339 16.04 -18.68 16.51
CA PRO A 339 16.58 -18.83 17.87
C PRO A 339 16.08 -17.76 18.84
N LEU A 340 15.99 -16.51 18.39
CA LEU A 340 15.53 -15.39 19.20
C LEU A 340 14.03 -15.44 19.43
N ALA A 341 13.25 -15.77 18.40
CA ALA A 341 11.82 -16.04 18.52
C ALA A 341 11.51 -17.09 19.60
N ARG A 342 12.23 -18.21 19.54
CA ARG A 342 12.14 -19.29 20.52
C ARG A 342 12.41 -18.80 21.94
N LYS A 343 13.45 -17.98 22.14
CA LYS A 343 13.80 -17.42 23.45
C LYS A 343 12.62 -16.63 24.04
N TYR A 344 12.01 -15.74 23.26
CA TYR A 344 10.89 -14.93 23.74
C TYR A 344 9.62 -15.76 23.98
N PHE A 345 9.31 -16.76 23.13
CA PHE A 345 8.20 -17.67 23.42
C PHE A 345 8.43 -18.46 24.72
N PHE A 346 9.65 -18.94 24.97
CA PHE A 346 9.96 -19.60 26.23
C PHE A 346 9.84 -18.67 27.43
N ASP A 347 10.28 -17.42 27.33
CA ASP A 347 10.12 -16.42 28.41
C ASP A 347 8.64 -16.26 28.81
N VAL A 348 7.75 -16.15 27.82
CA VAL A 348 6.29 -16.09 28.04
C VAL A 348 5.77 -17.36 28.72
N THR A 349 6.12 -18.54 28.20
CA THR A 349 5.62 -19.80 28.78
C THR A 349 6.14 -20.04 30.20
N GLN A 350 7.38 -19.63 30.52
CA GLN A 350 7.95 -19.74 31.87
C GLN A 350 7.26 -18.82 32.89
N LYS A 351 6.71 -17.69 32.44
CA LYS A 351 5.91 -16.80 33.30
C LYS A 351 4.61 -17.47 33.76
N TYR A 352 4.00 -18.32 32.94
CA TYR A 352 2.74 -19.02 33.26
C TYR A 352 2.94 -20.43 33.84
N TRP A 353 3.86 -21.25 33.30
CA TRP A 353 4.15 -22.59 33.80
C TRP A 353 5.46 -22.61 34.61
N ARG A 354 5.34 -22.53 35.94
CA ARG A 354 6.50 -22.66 36.85
C ARG A 354 6.62 -24.11 37.31
N LYS A 355 7.80 -24.73 37.14
CA LYS A 355 8.06 -26.14 37.50
C LYS A 355 6.98 -27.10 36.94
N ASN A 356 6.54 -26.88 35.69
CA ASN A 356 5.50 -27.65 35.02
C ASN A 356 4.09 -27.59 35.62
N ARG A 357 3.79 -26.61 36.49
CA ARG A 357 2.43 -26.34 36.98
C ARG A 357 1.98 -24.93 36.56
N PRO A 358 0.71 -24.74 36.19
CA PRO A 358 0.17 -23.41 35.97
C PRO A 358 0.27 -22.59 37.27
N VAL A 359 0.54 -21.30 37.15
CA VAL A 359 0.54 -20.37 38.30
C VAL A 359 -0.89 -20.21 38.81
N ASP A 360 -1.09 -20.27 40.14
CA ASP A 360 -2.43 -20.26 40.76
C ASP A 360 -3.22 -18.97 40.51
N ASN A 361 -2.54 -17.82 40.39
CA ASN A 361 -3.16 -16.54 40.06
C ASN A 361 -2.35 -15.81 38.97
N PRO A 362 -2.56 -16.15 37.68
CA PRO A 362 -1.84 -15.55 36.58
C PRO A 362 -2.29 -14.09 36.36
N LYS A 363 -1.40 -13.24 35.84
CA LYS A 363 -1.77 -11.90 35.36
C LYS A 363 -2.87 -12.02 34.30
N THR A 364 -3.76 -11.03 34.23
CA THR A 364 -4.88 -11.02 33.28
C THR A 364 -4.40 -11.19 31.84
N GLY A 365 -4.94 -12.19 31.13
CA GLY A 365 -4.59 -12.52 29.75
C GLY A 365 -3.25 -13.25 29.56
N LEU A 366 -2.49 -13.53 30.62
CA LEU A 366 -1.25 -14.32 30.53
C LEU A 366 -1.53 -15.76 30.09
N ASP A 367 -2.64 -16.34 30.53
CA ASP A 367 -3.13 -17.65 30.10
C ASP A 367 -3.30 -17.72 28.57
N LYS A 368 -4.03 -16.77 27.96
CA LYS A 368 -4.26 -16.72 26.52
C LYS A 368 -2.95 -16.58 25.75
N ILE A 369 -2.06 -15.68 26.18
CA ILE A 369 -0.77 -15.44 25.52
C ILE A 369 0.21 -16.61 25.72
N ALA A 370 0.20 -17.26 26.88
CA ALA A 370 0.98 -18.47 27.13
C ALA A 370 0.48 -19.64 26.27
N GLY A 371 -0.84 -19.78 26.07
CA GLY A 371 -1.43 -20.74 25.13
C GLY A 371 -0.93 -20.53 23.70
N LYS A 372 -0.99 -19.29 23.20
CA LYS A 372 -0.44 -18.92 21.88
C LYS A 372 1.05 -19.22 21.77
N ALA A 373 1.85 -18.82 22.77
CA ALA A 373 3.28 -19.07 22.79
C ALA A 373 3.60 -20.59 22.78
N ALA A 374 2.84 -21.39 23.52
CA ALA A 374 2.93 -22.85 23.49
C ALA A 374 2.59 -23.40 22.09
N GLY A 375 1.57 -22.87 21.42
CA GLY A 375 1.24 -23.21 20.03
C GLY A 375 2.36 -22.90 19.05
N PHE A 376 3.07 -21.78 19.20
CA PHE A 376 4.26 -21.48 18.38
C PHE A 376 5.43 -22.42 18.68
N ILE A 377 5.72 -22.70 19.95
CA ILE A 377 6.78 -23.65 20.33
C ILE A 377 6.47 -25.05 19.78
N GLY A 378 5.22 -25.51 19.90
CA GLY A 378 4.76 -26.78 19.34
C GLY A 378 4.96 -26.82 17.83
N ARG A 379 4.60 -25.74 17.13
CA ARG A 379 4.83 -25.58 15.69
C ARG A 379 6.31 -25.64 15.32
N MET A 380 7.20 -24.98 16.08
CA MET A 380 8.65 -25.03 15.86
C MET A 380 9.19 -26.46 15.96
N TYR A 381 8.78 -27.21 16.98
CA TYR A 381 9.18 -28.61 17.15
C TYR A 381 8.59 -29.55 16.09
N MET A 382 7.34 -29.32 15.67
CA MET A 382 6.70 -30.09 14.61
C MET A 382 7.39 -29.88 13.26
N ARG A 383 7.83 -28.65 12.97
CA ARG A 383 8.43 -28.28 11.68
C ARG A 383 9.95 -28.42 11.64
N GLY A 384 10.62 -28.54 12.80
CA GLY A 384 12.08 -28.51 12.87
C GLY A 384 12.67 -27.13 12.57
N GLU A 385 11.93 -26.06 12.84
CA GLU A 385 12.35 -24.69 12.54
C GLU A 385 13.13 -24.07 13.71
N GLY A 386 14.44 -23.91 13.56
CA GLY A 386 15.33 -23.38 14.61
C GLY A 386 15.54 -24.35 15.78
N VAL A 387 15.01 -25.57 15.69
CA VAL A 387 15.14 -26.68 16.62
C VAL A 387 15.16 -28.00 15.86
N GLU A 388 15.71 -29.04 16.44
CA GLU A 388 15.55 -30.39 15.89
C GLU A 388 14.07 -30.82 15.94
N GLN A 389 13.59 -31.43 14.86
CA GLN A 389 12.21 -31.87 14.75
C GLN A 389 11.91 -32.94 15.80
N ASN A 390 10.84 -32.73 16.58
CA ASN A 390 10.44 -33.65 17.63
C ASN A 390 8.93 -33.61 17.85
N PHE A 391 8.22 -34.63 17.35
CA PHE A 391 6.76 -34.69 17.41
C PHE A 391 6.20 -34.90 18.82
N ASP A 392 6.91 -35.62 19.69
CA ASP A 392 6.47 -35.80 21.09
C ASP A 392 6.50 -34.48 21.87
N ARG A 393 7.57 -33.70 21.70
CA ARG A 393 7.64 -32.35 22.28
C ARG A 393 6.61 -31.43 21.64
N ALA A 394 6.39 -31.53 20.34
CA ALA A 394 5.35 -30.76 19.66
C ALA A 394 3.97 -31.04 20.26
N ARG A 395 3.60 -32.32 20.40
CA ARG A 395 2.35 -32.76 21.03
C ARG A 395 2.24 -32.20 22.45
N PHE A 396 3.28 -32.35 23.26
CA PHE A 396 3.28 -31.84 24.64
C PHE A 396 2.97 -30.34 24.73
N TRP A 397 3.55 -29.53 23.86
CA TRP A 397 3.28 -28.09 23.83
C TRP A 397 1.91 -27.77 23.26
N PHE A 398 1.45 -28.50 22.23
CA PHE A 398 0.11 -28.32 21.71
C PHE A 398 -0.98 -28.73 22.70
N GLU A 399 -0.81 -29.81 23.48
CA GLU A 399 -1.75 -30.20 24.54
C GLU A 399 -1.87 -29.10 25.60
N ARG A 400 -0.75 -28.47 25.96
CA ARG A 400 -0.75 -27.30 26.87
C ARG A 400 -1.51 -26.11 26.30
N GLY A 401 -1.28 -25.78 25.03
CA GLY A 401 -1.98 -24.68 24.37
C GLY A 401 -3.47 -24.96 24.17
N ALA A 402 -3.83 -26.20 23.80
CA ALA A 402 -5.21 -26.66 23.68
C ALA A 402 -5.96 -26.59 25.02
N GLY A 403 -5.30 -26.92 26.14
CA GLY A 403 -5.84 -26.72 27.49
C GLY A 403 -6.19 -25.27 27.81
N LEU A 404 -5.56 -24.32 27.12
CA LEU A 404 -5.82 -22.87 27.22
C LEU A 404 -6.66 -22.34 26.03
N LYS A 405 -7.30 -23.23 25.27
CA LYS A 405 -8.16 -22.92 24.11
C LYS A 405 -7.43 -22.16 22.99
N ASP A 406 -6.16 -22.49 22.74
CA ASP A 406 -5.41 -21.91 21.61
C ASP A 406 -5.78 -22.62 20.27
N PRO A 407 -6.24 -21.88 19.24
CA PRO A 407 -6.65 -22.47 17.97
C PRO A 407 -5.50 -23.12 17.20
N GLN A 408 -4.31 -22.51 17.21
CA GLN A 408 -3.14 -23.05 16.52
C GLN A 408 -2.70 -24.39 17.12
N SER A 409 -2.83 -24.54 18.44
CA SER A 409 -2.52 -25.78 19.14
C SER A 409 -3.50 -26.89 18.79
N HIS A 410 -4.80 -26.60 18.74
CA HIS A 410 -5.79 -27.56 18.24
C HIS A 410 -5.52 -27.96 16.79
N TYR A 411 -5.21 -27.00 15.92
CA TYR A 411 -4.80 -27.30 14.55
C TYR A 411 -3.54 -28.19 14.49
N GLY A 412 -2.53 -27.89 15.30
CA GLY A 412 -1.31 -28.68 15.41
C GLY A 412 -1.59 -30.13 15.84
N LEU A 413 -2.41 -30.34 16.87
CA LEU A 413 -2.85 -31.68 17.28
C LEU A 413 -3.60 -32.39 16.16
N GLY A 414 -4.51 -31.69 15.46
CA GLY A 414 -5.23 -32.22 14.31
C GLY A 414 -4.28 -32.73 13.22
N LEU A 415 -3.22 -31.98 12.90
CA LEU A 415 -2.20 -32.42 11.94
C LEU A 415 -1.40 -33.63 12.43
N LEU A 416 -1.06 -33.70 13.72
CA LEU A 416 -0.35 -34.86 14.28
C LEU A 416 -1.19 -36.14 14.15
N TYR A 417 -2.48 -36.08 14.49
CA TYR A 417 -3.40 -37.22 14.38
C TYR A 417 -3.77 -37.55 12.93
N LEU A 418 -3.91 -36.56 12.05
CA LEU A 418 -4.24 -36.79 10.64
C LEU A 418 -3.13 -37.56 9.92
N HIS A 419 -1.87 -37.15 10.11
CA HIS A 419 -0.72 -37.72 9.41
C HIS A 419 0.03 -38.80 10.22
N GLY A 420 -0.32 -39.02 11.49
CA GLY A 420 0.36 -39.97 12.36
C GLY A 420 1.76 -39.53 12.80
N TYR A 421 1.98 -38.22 12.99
CA TYR A 421 3.28 -37.70 13.42
C TYR A 421 3.48 -37.90 14.92
N GLY A 422 4.28 -38.91 15.31
CA GLY A 422 4.53 -39.26 16.72
C GLY A 422 3.32 -39.86 17.46
N VAL A 423 2.20 -40.08 16.75
CA VAL A 423 0.97 -40.70 17.25
C VAL A 423 0.43 -41.67 16.21
N LYS A 424 -0.42 -42.61 16.62
CA LYS A 424 -1.18 -43.42 15.66
C LYS A 424 -2.17 -42.52 14.92
N ALA A 425 -2.20 -42.63 13.60
CA ALA A 425 -3.11 -41.83 12.79
C ALA A 425 -4.58 -42.13 13.16
N ASP A 426 -5.34 -41.07 13.40
CA ASP A 426 -6.76 -41.10 13.75
C ASP A 426 -7.46 -39.87 13.15
N THR A 427 -8.22 -40.11 12.07
CA THR A 427 -8.90 -39.05 11.33
C THR A 427 -10.07 -38.45 12.10
N VAL A 428 -10.72 -39.21 12.98
CA VAL A 428 -11.88 -38.75 13.75
C VAL A 428 -11.44 -37.74 14.80
N VAL A 429 -10.39 -38.07 15.55
CA VAL A 429 -9.79 -37.16 16.54
C VAL A 429 -9.22 -35.92 15.86
N ALA A 430 -8.64 -36.07 14.65
CA ALA A 430 -8.17 -34.93 13.87
C ALA A 430 -9.31 -33.97 13.49
N ILE A 431 -10.43 -34.51 13.00
CA ILE A 431 -11.63 -33.72 12.66
C ILE A 431 -12.17 -32.96 13.87
N GLU A 432 -12.23 -33.59 15.05
CA GLU A 432 -12.68 -32.91 16.27
C GLU A 432 -11.79 -31.71 16.61
N HIS A 433 -10.47 -31.89 16.58
CA HIS A 433 -9.53 -30.79 16.81
C HIS A 433 -9.59 -29.70 15.73
N PHE A 434 -9.81 -30.06 14.46
CA PHE A 434 -10.00 -29.06 13.41
C PHE A 434 -11.33 -28.31 13.57
N LYS A 435 -12.41 -28.97 13.99
CA LYS A 435 -13.69 -28.32 14.30
C LYS A 435 -13.55 -27.32 15.44
N THR A 436 -12.84 -27.67 16.51
CA THR A 436 -12.60 -26.73 17.63
C THR A 436 -11.76 -25.53 17.19
N ALA A 437 -10.72 -25.73 16.37
CA ALA A 437 -9.92 -24.63 15.82
C ALA A 437 -10.71 -23.76 14.83
N SER A 438 -11.53 -24.38 13.97
CA SER A 438 -12.39 -23.68 13.00
C SER A 438 -13.46 -22.85 13.68
N ALA A 439 -14.01 -23.28 14.82
CA ALA A 439 -14.97 -22.52 15.62
C ALA A 439 -14.34 -21.26 16.27
N MET A 440 -13.02 -21.15 16.26
CA MET A 440 -12.25 -19.97 16.68
C MET A 440 -11.65 -19.23 15.47
N ASP A 441 -12.25 -19.40 14.28
CA ASP A 441 -11.87 -18.75 13.02
C ASP A 441 -10.43 -19.00 12.55
N TYR A 442 -9.87 -20.17 12.87
CA TYR A 442 -8.54 -20.52 12.40
C TYR A 442 -8.55 -20.98 10.93
N SER A 443 -8.11 -20.11 10.03
CA SER A 443 -8.20 -20.30 8.58
C SER A 443 -7.54 -21.59 8.08
N ALA A 444 -6.39 -21.99 8.61
CA ALA A 444 -5.74 -23.23 8.19
C ALA A 444 -6.53 -24.48 8.62
N ALA A 445 -7.24 -24.45 9.75
CA ALA A 445 -8.10 -25.56 10.16
C ALA A 445 -9.36 -25.64 9.28
N GLN A 446 -9.93 -24.49 8.91
CA GLN A 446 -11.06 -24.42 7.96
C GLN A 446 -10.68 -25.06 6.61
N VAL A 447 -9.48 -24.80 6.09
CA VAL A 447 -8.99 -25.45 4.86
C VAL A 447 -8.89 -26.96 5.02
N GLN A 448 -8.31 -27.46 6.12
CA GLN A 448 -8.20 -28.90 6.34
C GLN A 448 -9.56 -29.58 6.47
N LEU A 449 -10.53 -28.93 7.14
CA LEU A 449 -11.91 -29.43 7.16
C LEU A 449 -12.51 -29.46 5.76
N GLY A 450 -12.39 -28.38 5.00
CA GLY A 450 -12.88 -28.33 3.62
C GLY A 450 -12.28 -29.43 2.75
N TYR A 451 -10.98 -29.70 2.89
CA TYR A 451 -10.31 -30.80 2.20
C TYR A 451 -10.85 -32.17 2.62
N LEU A 452 -11.07 -32.41 3.91
CA LEU A 452 -11.63 -33.66 4.42
C LEU A 452 -13.06 -33.90 3.96
N TYR A 453 -13.89 -32.85 3.88
CA TYR A 453 -15.24 -32.95 3.30
C TYR A 453 -15.20 -33.23 1.79
N LEU A 454 -14.28 -32.61 1.04
CA LEU A 454 -14.08 -32.92 -0.38
C LEU A 454 -13.65 -34.38 -0.61
N ASP A 455 -12.76 -34.92 0.23
CA ASP A 455 -12.26 -36.29 0.11
C ASP A 455 -13.37 -37.34 0.37
N HIS A 456 -14.35 -37.00 1.21
CA HIS A 456 -15.52 -37.84 1.50
C HIS A 456 -16.48 -37.94 0.29
N GLY A 457 -16.49 -36.93 -0.58
CA GLY A 457 -17.00 -37.03 -1.96
C GLY A 457 -18.52 -36.99 -2.14
N SER A 458 -19.33 -36.65 -1.12
CA SER A 458 -20.77 -36.46 -1.31
C SER A 458 -21.10 -35.05 -1.86
N ASN A 459 -22.16 -34.93 -2.65
CA ASN A 459 -22.54 -33.63 -3.24
C ASN A 459 -22.87 -32.55 -2.18
N GLU A 460 -23.44 -32.95 -1.05
CA GLU A 460 -23.70 -32.05 0.09
C GLU A 460 -22.37 -31.61 0.74
N ASP A 461 -21.39 -32.50 0.81
CA ASP A 461 -20.06 -32.21 1.37
C ASP A 461 -19.25 -31.23 0.50
N VAL A 462 -19.48 -31.18 -0.82
CA VAL A 462 -18.81 -30.18 -1.67
C VAL A 462 -19.31 -28.76 -1.38
N GLY A 463 -20.60 -28.60 -1.11
CA GLY A 463 -21.19 -27.34 -0.68
C GLY A 463 -20.62 -26.87 0.66
N THR A 464 -20.54 -27.77 1.65
CA THR A 464 -19.95 -27.45 2.96
C THR A 464 -18.44 -27.14 2.85
N ALA A 465 -17.71 -27.86 1.98
CA ALA A 465 -16.31 -27.58 1.74
C ALA A 465 -16.07 -26.19 1.12
N SER A 466 -16.87 -25.79 0.12
CA SER A 466 -16.79 -24.44 -0.46
C SER A 466 -17.03 -23.36 0.60
N HIS A 467 -18.01 -23.55 1.48
CA HIS A 467 -18.25 -22.61 2.59
C HIS A 467 -17.02 -22.50 3.52
N TYR A 468 -16.37 -23.61 3.88
CA TYR A 468 -15.14 -23.56 4.67
C TYR A 468 -13.98 -22.86 3.94
N PHE A 469 -13.84 -23.07 2.63
CA PHE A 469 -12.83 -22.36 1.85
C PHE A 469 -13.13 -20.86 1.72
N GLU A 470 -14.40 -20.45 1.59
CA GLU A 470 -14.80 -19.04 1.61
C GLU A 470 -14.46 -18.37 2.94
N LEU A 471 -14.73 -19.04 4.07
CA LEU A 471 -14.32 -18.55 5.39
C LEU A 471 -12.80 -18.39 5.48
N ALA A 472 -12.04 -19.38 5.01
CA ALA A 472 -10.59 -19.33 5.03
C ALA A 472 -10.00 -18.29 4.05
N ALA A 473 -10.68 -18.01 2.95
CA ALA A 473 -10.30 -17.03 1.95
C ALA A 473 -10.42 -15.59 2.48
N ARG A 474 -11.31 -15.32 3.45
CA ARG A 474 -11.38 -14.01 4.15
C ARG A 474 -10.07 -13.67 4.86
N TYR A 475 -9.35 -14.68 5.35
CA TYR A 475 -8.03 -14.55 5.95
C TYR A 475 -6.88 -14.74 4.96
N ALA A 476 -7.17 -14.64 3.65
CA ALA A 476 -6.22 -14.81 2.57
C ALA A 476 -5.38 -16.10 2.67
N ASN A 477 -5.98 -17.27 2.97
CA ASN A 477 -5.24 -18.53 2.94
C ASN A 477 -4.96 -18.97 1.48
N ILE A 478 -3.73 -19.42 1.17
CA ILE A 478 -3.32 -19.74 -0.22
C ILE A 478 -4.01 -20.99 -0.76
N GLU A 479 -4.15 -22.03 0.05
CA GLU A 479 -4.82 -23.27 -0.36
C GLU A 479 -6.34 -23.04 -0.50
N ALA A 480 -6.93 -22.19 0.34
CA ALA A 480 -8.34 -21.81 0.22
C ALA A 480 -8.66 -21.20 -1.14
N TYR A 481 -7.89 -20.19 -1.58
CA TYR A 481 -8.08 -19.59 -2.90
C TYR A 481 -7.88 -20.61 -4.03
N TYR A 482 -6.91 -21.52 -3.90
CA TYR A 482 -6.70 -22.56 -4.91
C TYR A 482 -7.92 -23.48 -5.03
N HIS A 483 -8.46 -23.96 -3.91
CA HIS A 483 -9.63 -24.83 -3.93
C HIS A 483 -10.90 -24.10 -4.42
N LEU A 484 -11.08 -22.82 -4.08
CA LEU A 484 -12.14 -21.99 -4.66
C LEU A 484 -11.95 -21.79 -6.16
N ALA A 485 -10.73 -21.61 -6.63
CA ALA A 485 -10.43 -21.48 -8.06
C ALA A 485 -10.80 -22.77 -8.82
N GLU A 486 -10.42 -23.94 -8.30
CA GLU A 486 -10.80 -25.24 -8.87
C GLU A 486 -12.32 -25.43 -8.88
N ALA A 487 -13.00 -25.11 -7.77
CA ALA A 487 -14.46 -25.23 -7.67
C ALA A 487 -15.19 -24.35 -8.69
N ASN A 488 -14.73 -23.10 -8.90
CA ASN A 488 -15.28 -22.16 -9.88
C ASN A 488 -14.94 -22.54 -11.33
N ASN A 489 -13.76 -23.11 -11.57
CA ASN A 489 -13.32 -23.51 -12.90
C ASN A 489 -14.02 -24.79 -13.39
N ILE A 490 -14.29 -25.73 -12.49
CA ILE A 490 -15.03 -26.96 -12.81
C ILE A 490 -16.54 -26.68 -12.79
N GLY A 491 -17.01 -25.77 -11.92
CA GLY A 491 -18.43 -25.45 -11.73
C GLY A 491 -19.14 -26.48 -10.84
N VAL A 492 -18.53 -26.85 -9.70
CA VAL A 492 -19.06 -27.92 -8.84
C VAL A 492 -20.20 -27.44 -7.93
N THR A 493 -20.07 -26.25 -7.33
CA THR A 493 -21.09 -25.67 -6.43
C THR A 493 -21.96 -24.62 -7.09
N HIS A 494 -21.39 -23.84 -8.00
CA HIS A 494 -22.04 -22.79 -8.77
C HIS A 494 -21.76 -23.01 -10.25
N ASP A 495 -22.48 -22.29 -11.11
CA ASP A 495 -22.19 -22.26 -12.54
C ASP A 495 -20.73 -21.90 -12.79
N ARG A 496 -20.12 -22.61 -13.75
CA ARG A 496 -18.72 -22.41 -14.12
C ARG A 496 -18.45 -20.94 -14.45
N SER A 497 -17.59 -20.30 -13.64
CA SER A 497 -17.19 -18.90 -13.81
C SER A 497 -15.70 -18.79 -14.08
N CYS A 498 -15.33 -18.59 -15.34
CA CYS A 498 -13.93 -18.40 -15.72
C CYS A 498 -13.33 -17.13 -15.11
N SER A 499 -14.09 -16.04 -14.97
CA SER A 499 -13.60 -14.77 -14.43
C SER A 499 -13.26 -14.88 -12.95
N SER A 500 -14.14 -15.49 -12.15
CA SER A 500 -13.89 -15.76 -10.73
C SER A 500 -12.69 -16.69 -10.55
N ALA A 501 -12.60 -17.75 -11.35
CA ALA A 501 -11.47 -18.68 -11.32
C ALA A 501 -10.14 -17.99 -11.63
N VAL A 502 -10.07 -17.12 -12.67
CA VAL A 502 -8.85 -16.35 -12.97
C VAL A 502 -8.43 -15.51 -11.77
N SER A 503 -9.37 -14.80 -11.13
CA SER A 503 -9.06 -13.95 -9.98
C SER A 503 -8.41 -14.77 -8.84
N TYR A 504 -9.02 -15.90 -8.48
CA TYR A 504 -8.50 -16.75 -7.42
C TYR A 504 -7.15 -17.40 -7.78
N TYR A 505 -6.97 -17.95 -8.99
CA TYR A 505 -5.67 -18.48 -9.40
C TYR A 505 -4.60 -17.40 -9.47
N LYS A 506 -4.94 -16.19 -9.92
CA LYS A 506 -4.03 -15.04 -9.91
C LYS A 506 -3.56 -14.75 -8.50
N HIS A 507 -4.45 -14.72 -7.50
CA HIS A 507 -4.06 -14.51 -6.10
C HIS A 507 -3.14 -15.59 -5.54
N VAL A 508 -3.32 -16.85 -5.95
CA VAL A 508 -2.42 -17.96 -5.57
C VAL A 508 -1.05 -17.78 -6.22
N ALA A 509 -1.02 -17.50 -7.52
CA ALA A 509 0.21 -17.29 -8.28
C ALA A 509 1.02 -16.10 -7.74
N GLU A 510 0.37 -14.96 -7.52
CA GLU A 510 1.04 -13.74 -7.05
C GLU A 510 1.66 -13.91 -5.66
N ARG A 511 1.03 -14.70 -4.79
CA ARG A 511 1.48 -14.85 -3.41
C ARG A 511 2.66 -15.79 -3.24
N ALA A 512 2.88 -16.72 -4.16
CA ALA A 512 4.08 -17.54 -4.18
C ALA A 512 5.29 -16.77 -4.76
N GLU A 513 5.51 -15.55 -4.26
CA GLU A 513 6.50 -14.58 -4.75
C GLU A 513 7.88 -15.21 -5.00
N PRO A 514 8.47 -16.01 -4.08
CA PRO A 514 9.81 -16.56 -4.29
C PRO A 514 9.92 -17.54 -5.47
N LEU A 515 8.81 -18.11 -5.94
CA LEU A 515 8.79 -19.03 -7.07
C LEU A 515 8.68 -18.30 -8.41
N VAL A 516 7.89 -17.23 -8.46
CA VAL A 516 7.49 -16.60 -9.73
C VAL A 516 8.16 -15.25 -9.98
N SER A 517 8.72 -14.60 -8.95
CA SER A 517 9.18 -13.20 -9.05
C SER A 517 10.53 -12.97 -8.39
N SER A 518 11.21 -11.89 -8.79
CA SER A 518 12.51 -11.43 -8.27
C SER A 518 12.36 -10.17 -7.39
N TRP A 519 11.32 -10.13 -6.55
CA TRP A 519 11.07 -9.00 -5.63
C TRP A 519 12.23 -8.75 -4.69
N THR A 520 12.83 -9.81 -4.16
CA THR A 520 13.98 -9.75 -3.25
C THR A 520 15.15 -9.03 -3.90
N GLU A 521 15.51 -9.41 -5.11
CA GLU A 521 16.61 -8.84 -5.88
C GLU A 521 16.31 -7.37 -6.26
N ALA A 522 15.07 -7.09 -6.69
CA ALA A 522 14.64 -5.74 -7.04
C ALA A 522 14.71 -4.76 -5.86
N ASN A 523 14.17 -5.19 -4.71
CA ASN A 523 14.16 -4.39 -3.47
C ASN A 523 15.59 -4.15 -2.98
N LEU A 524 16.44 -5.18 -2.97
CA LEU A 524 17.84 -5.05 -2.55
C LEU A 524 18.63 -4.11 -3.47
N ALA A 525 18.41 -4.17 -4.79
CA ALA A 525 19.03 -3.25 -5.74
C ALA A 525 18.58 -1.80 -5.50
N TYR A 526 17.28 -1.60 -5.22
CA TYR A 526 16.73 -0.28 -4.90
C TYR A 526 17.30 0.28 -3.59
N GLU A 527 17.35 -0.53 -2.53
CA GLU A 527 17.94 -0.19 -1.23
C GLU A 527 19.45 0.12 -1.35
N ALA A 528 20.16 -0.57 -2.26
CA ALA A 528 21.57 -0.31 -2.56
C ALA A 528 21.81 0.96 -3.39
N GLY A 529 20.75 1.55 -3.96
CA GLY A 529 20.81 2.73 -4.83
C GLY A 529 21.10 2.43 -6.30
N ASP A 530 21.17 1.16 -6.71
CA ASP A 530 21.22 0.78 -8.13
C ASP A 530 19.80 0.76 -8.71
N ILE A 531 19.29 1.96 -9.00
CA ILE A 531 17.92 2.17 -9.52
C ILE A 531 17.74 1.54 -10.90
N GLU A 532 18.80 1.45 -11.71
CA GLU A 532 18.73 0.82 -13.03
C GLU A 532 18.52 -0.69 -12.91
N LEU A 533 19.29 -1.37 -12.05
CA LEU A 533 19.07 -2.80 -11.78
C LEU A 533 17.69 -3.05 -11.20
N ALA A 534 17.28 -2.24 -10.22
CA ALA A 534 15.95 -2.34 -9.63
C ALA A 534 14.85 -2.21 -10.70
N LEU A 535 14.97 -1.24 -11.61
CA LEU A 535 14.04 -1.06 -12.73
C LEU A 535 13.94 -2.33 -13.59
N LEU A 536 15.07 -2.95 -13.95
CA LEU A 536 15.08 -4.15 -14.78
C LEU A 536 14.36 -5.33 -14.11
N GLU A 537 14.57 -5.52 -12.81
CA GLU A 537 13.89 -6.57 -12.05
C GLU A 537 12.39 -6.28 -11.89
N TYR A 538 12.01 -5.04 -11.56
CA TYR A 538 10.61 -4.64 -11.47
C TYR A 538 9.90 -4.76 -12.82
N LEU A 539 10.57 -4.52 -13.96
CA LEU A 539 9.98 -4.71 -15.29
C LEU A 539 9.55 -6.15 -15.52
N GLY A 540 10.37 -7.13 -15.11
CA GLY A 540 10.03 -8.54 -15.18
C GLY A 540 8.77 -8.88 -14.37
N ALA A 541 8.69 -8.41 -13.13
CA ALA A 541 7.49 -8.60 -12.28
C ALA A 541 6.27 -7.83 -12.81
N ALA A 542 6.47 -6.65 -13.38
CA ALA A 542 5.40 -5.82 -13.92
C ALA A 542 4.75 -6.46 -15.17
N GLU A 543 5.53 -7.12 -16.03
CA GLU A 543 5.03 -7.91 -17.16
C GLU A 543 4.32 -9.20 -16.74
N GLN A 544 4.67 -9.79 -15.59
CA GLN A 544 3.92 -10.91 -15.01
C GLN A 544 2.53 -10.50 -14.51
N GLY A 545 2.30 -9.19 -14.29
CA GLY A 545 1.00 -8.64 -13.92
C GLY A 545 0.92 -8.09 -12.50
N TYR A 546 2.01 -8.09 -11.74
CA TYR A 546 2.03 -7.51 -10.39
C TYR A 546 1.74 -6.01 -10.43
N GLU A 547 0.60 -5.59 -9.88
CA GLU A 547 0.21 -4.18 -9.82
C GLU A 547 1.26 -3.31 -9.13
N LYS A 548 1.78 -3.79 -7.99
CA LYS A 548 2.82 -3.08 -7.22
C LYS A 548 4.09 -2.84 -8.04
N ALA A 549 4.49 -3.81 -8.87
CA ALA A 549 5.67 -3.68 -9.72
C ALA A 549 5.40 -2.71 -10.88
N GLN A 550 4.20 -2.73 -11.45
CA GLN A 550 3.78 -1.76 -12.46
C GLN A 550 3.83 -0.33 -11.91
N ASN A 551 3.34 -0.12 -10.68
CA ASN A 551 3.45 1.16 -9.99
C ASN A 551 4.93 1.56 -9.77
N ASN A 552 5.78 0.64 -9.32
CA ASN A 552 7.21 0.91 -9.10
C ASN A 552 7.94 1.30 -10.38
N VAL A 553 7.73 0.57 -11.47
CA VAL A 553 8.31 0.91 -12.78
C VAL A 553 7.86 2.30 -13.22
N ALA A 554 6.56 2.58 -13.13
CA ALA A 554 6.01 3.87 -13.52
C ALA A 554 6.58 5.01 -12.67
N HIS A 555 6.65 4.83 -11.34
CA HIS A 555 7.22 5.79 -10.41
C HIS A 555 8.72 6.03 -10.65
N ILE A 556 9.49 4.98 -10.98
CA ILE A 556 10.92 5.09 -11.28
C ILE A 556 11.15 5.91 -12.56
N LEU A 557 10.34 5.68 -13.60
CA LEU A 557 10.43 6.35 -14.89
C LEU A 557 9.75 7.72 -14.95
N ASP A 558 8.95 8.07 -13.94
CA ASP A 558 8.16 9.31 -13.93
C ASP A 558 9.06 10.56 -13.92
N PRO A 559 9.02 11.42 -14.96
CA PRO A 559 9.77 12.67 -14.97
C PRO A 559 9.19 13.72 -13.99
N ASP A 560 7.90 13.64 -13.67
CA ASP A 560 7.15 14.69 -12.95
C ASP A 560 7.09 14.45 -11.44
N ARG A 561 8.27 14.35 -10.81
CA ARG A 561 8.37 14.20 -9.35
C ARG A 561 8.24 15.52 -8.58
N SER A 562 8.58 16.66 -9.19
CA SER A 562 8.51 17.97 -8.52
C SER A 562 8.39 19.12 -9.53
N ARG A 563 7.38 19.98 -9.36
CA ARG A 563 7.21 21.20 -10.18
C ARG A 563 8.24 22.30 -9.89
N LEU A 564 8.89 22.26 -8.72
CA LEU A 564 9.96 23.17 -8.35
C LEU A 564 11.31 22.46 -8.55
N PRO A 565 12.10 22.80 -9.58
CA PRO A 565 13.35 22.11 -9.89
C PRO A 565 14.49 22.58 -8.97
N ILE A 566 14.25 22.71 -7.66
CA ILE A 566 15.23 23.27 -6.70
C ILE A 566 16.53 22.45 -6.74
N ALA A 567 16.43 21.13 -6.87
CA ALA A 567 17.59 20.25 -6.98
C ALA A 567 18.38 20.44 -8.30
N GLN A 568 17.70 20.71 -9.42
CA GLN A 568 18.36 21.00 -10.70
C GLN A 568 18.94 22.42 -10.71
N LEU A 569 18.26 23.38 -10.07
CA LEU A 569 18.72 24.77 -9.91
C LEU A 569 20.00 24.84 -9.07
N LEU A 570 20.13 23.96 -8.06
CA LEU A 570 21.33 23.84 -7.23
C LEU A 570 22.44 22.96 -7.85
N SER A 571 22.28 22.51 -9.10
CA SER A 571 23.26 21.65 -9.83
C SER A 571 23.69 20.38 -9.09
N LEU A 572 22.89 19.89 -8.13
CA LEU A 572 23.16 18.67 -7.34
C LEU A 572 22.53 17.42 -7.98
N GLY A 573 21.84 17.56 -9.12
CA GLY A 573 21.23 16.45 -9.83
C GLY A 573 22.26 15.69 -10.65
N ALA A 574 22.56 14.44 -10.25
CA ALA A 574 23.29 13.51 -11.10
C ALA A 574 22.59 13.38 -12.47
N PRO A 575 23.33 13.27 -13.59
CA PRO A 575 22.72 13.03 -14.89
C PRO A 575 21.92 11.73 -14.84
N THR A 576 20.61 11.82 -15.01
CA THR A 576 19.74 10.65 -15.13
C THR A 576 20.09 9.89 -16.41
N SER A 577 20.32 8.59 -16.27
CA SER A 577 20.70 7.73 -17.40
C SER A 577 19.59 7.64 -18.44
N LEU A 578 19.97 7.32 -19.67
CA LEU A 578 19.04 7.21 -20.79
C LEU A 578 17.94 6.16 -20.53
N LEU A 579 18.27 5.10 -19.79
CA LEU A 579 17.34 4.02 -19.42
C LEU A 579 16.18 4.52 -18.55
N LEU A 580 16.43 5.52 -17.71
CA LEU A 580 15.43 6.08 -16.79
C LEU A 580 14.56 7.15 -17.44
N LYS A 581 14.82 7.50 -18.71
CA LYS A 581 14.10 8.55 -19.46
C LYS A 581 13.19 7.95 -20.52
N ASP A 582 12.17 7.21 -20.09
CA ASP A 582 11.12 6.71 -20.98
C ASP A 582 9.72 7.04 -20.43
N PRO A 583 9.19 8.25 -20.70
CA PRO A 583 7.85 8.64 -20.27
C PRO A 583 6.75 7.84 -20.99
N THR A 584 7.02 7.28 -22.17
CA THR A 584 6.03 6.46 -22.90
C THR A 584 5.80 5.13 -22.18
N LEU A 585 6.86 4.53 -21.66
CA LEU A 585 6.81 3.32 -20.88
C LEU A 585 6.19 3.58 -19.50
N ALA A 586 6.53 4.72 -18.87
CA ALA A 586 5.90 5.15 -17.63
C ALA A 586 4.38 5.25 -17.76
N LEU A 587 3.88 5.90 -18.83
CA LEU A 587 2.45 6.00 -19.12
C LEU A 587 1.77 4.63 -19.22
N ILE A 588 2.39 3.69 -19.94
CA ILE A 588 1.85 2.33 -20.10
C ILE A 588 1.70 1.65 -18.74
N PHE A 589 2.69 1.76 -17.87
CA PHE A 589 2.64 1.12 -16.56
C PHE A 589 1.70 1.84 -15.59
N TRP A 590 1.57 3.17 -15.65
CA TRP A 590 0.49 3.89 -14.98
C TRP A 590 -0.88 3.40 -15.42
N THR A 591 -1.11 3.24 -16.72
CA THR A 591 -2.37 2.69 -17.26
C THR A 591 -2.62 1.24 -16.81
N ARG A 592 -1.58 0.41 -16.72
CA ARG A 592 -1.74 -0.99 -16.27
C ARG A 592 -2.06 -1.06 -14.78
N SER A 593 -1.35 -0.28 -13.95
CA SER A 593 -1.60 -0.19 -12.51
C SER A 593 -3.00 0.38 -12.21
N SER A 594 -3.43 1.43 -12.94
CA SER A 594 -4.77 2.01 -12.77
C SER A 594 -5.89 1.03 -13.10
N ARG A 595 -5.74 0.24 -14.17
CA ARG A 595 -6.69 -0.84 -14.53
C ARG A 595 -6.77 -1.98 -13.51
N GLN A 596 -5.81 -2.06 -12.59
CA GLN A 596 -5.84 -2.99 -11.45
C GLN A 596 -6.33 -2.36 -10.15
N GLY A 597 -6.86 -1.13 -10.20
CA GLY A 597 -7.49 -0.45 -9.07
C GLY A 597 -6.59 0.54 -8.33
N ASN A 598 -5.41 0.88 -8.88
CA ASN A 598 -4.58 1.93 -8.28
C ASN A 598 -5.09 3.34 -8.65
N ILE A 599 -5.50 4.08 -7.64
CA ILE A 599 -6.17 5.37 -7.81
C ILE A 599 -5.15 6.47 -8.16
N ASP A 600 -4.01 6.50 -7.46
CA ASP A 600 -2.95 7.47 -7.74
C ASP A 600 -2.40 7.28 -9.17
N ALA A 601 -2.31 6.04 -9.63
CA ALA A 601 -1.98 5.73 -11.02
C ALA A 601 -3.01 6.26 -12.02
N LEU A 602 -4.30 6.24 -11.67
CA LEU A 602 -5.36 6.80 -12.51
C LEU A 602 -5.25 8.32 -12.64
N VAL A 603 -4.96 9.01 -11.53
CA VAL A 603 -4.73 10.47 -11.54
C VAL A 603 -3.46 10.80 -12.33
N LYS A 604 -2.37 10.05 -12.13
CA LYS A 604 -1.12 10.22 -12.89
C LYS A 604 -1.31 10.00 -14.39
N MET A 605 -2.11 9.01 -14.78
CA MET A 605 -2.48 8.81 -16.17
C MET A 605 -3.22 10.03 -16.75
N GLY A 606 -4.10 10.66 -15.96
CA GLY A 606 -4.75 11.93 -16.33
C GLY A 606 -3.76 13.07 -16.52
N ASP A 607 -2.79 13.23 -15.61
CA ASP A 607 -1.74 14.25 -15.71
C ASP A 607 -0.89 14.06 -16.98
N TYR A 608 -0.57 12.82 -17.33
CA TYR A 608 0.20 12.52 -18.54
C TYR A 608 -0.55 12.92 -19.81
N TYR A 609 -1.85 12.63 -19.89
CA TYR A 609 -2.68 13.07 -21.02
C TYR A 609 -2.88 14.59 -21.03
N LEU A 610 -3.00 15.22 -19.87
CA LEU A 610 -3.17 16.68 -19.76
C LEU A 610 -1.91 17.42 -20.26
N TYR A 611 -0.72 16.95 -19.87
CA TYR A 611 0.55 17.58 -20.21
C TYR A 611 1.19 17.07 -21.51
N GLY A 612 0.67 15.97 -22.09
CA GLY A 612 1.26 15.34 -23.26
C GLY A 612 2.60 14.67 -22.96
N ILE A 613 2.72 14.01 -21.80
CA ILE A 613 3.93 13.30 -21.37
C ILE A 613 3.83 11.86 -21.89
N GLY A 614 4.74 11.47 -22.78
CA GLY A 614 4.79 10.10 -23.31
C GLY A 614 3.66 9.73 -24.31
N ALA A 615 2.68 10.61 -24.50
CA ALA A 615 1.64 10.54 -25.52
C ALA A 615 1.22 11.96 -25.93
N ASP A 616 0.50 12.10 -27.04
CA ASP A 616 -0.07 13.40 -27.43
C ASP A 616 -1.04 13.91 -26.37
N ALA A 617 -1.04 15.23 -26.15
CA ALA A 617 -1.92 15.86 -25.18
C ALA A 617 -3.40 15.65 -25.57
N ASP A 618 -4.17 15.08 -24.65
CA ASP A 618 -5.57 14.71 -24.84
C ASP A 618 -6.36 15.06 -23.57
N VAL A 619 -6.98 16.25 -23.62
CA VAL A 619 -7.68 16.79 -22.45
C VAL A 619 -8.95 15.98 -22.14
N ASP A 620 -9.62 15.45 -23.16
CA ASP A 620 -10.85 14.67 -22.97
C ASP A 620 -10.56 13.37 -22.21
N LYS A 621 -9.45 12.70 -22.54
CA LYS A 621 -8.97 11.55 -21.76
C LYS A 621 -8.58 11.95 -20.34
N ALA A 622 -7.92 13.10 -20.16
CA ALA A 622 -7.56 13.58 -18.83
C ALA A 622 -8.80 13.81 -17.95
N VAL A 623 -9.85 14.44 -18.49
CA VAL A 623 -11.14 14.60 -17.82
C VAL A 623 -11.70 13.24 -17.39
N GLN A 624 -11.75 12.26 -18.30
CA GLN A 624 -12.25 10.91 -17.98
C GLN A 624 -11.46 10.22 -16.86
N CYS A 625 -10.14 10.44 -16.81
CA CYS A 625 -9.30 9.89 -15.74
C CYS A 625 -9.64 10.53 -14.39
N TYR A 626 -9.75 11.86 -14.33
CA TYR A 626 -10.05 12.55 -13.08
C TYR A 626 -11.49 12.33 -12.62
N THR A 627 -12.47 12.29 -13.52
CA THR A 627 -13.85 11.95 -13.17
C THR A 627 -13.92 10.55 -12.60
N GLY A 628 -13.28 9.56 -13.24
CA GLY A 628 -13.17 8.20 -12.72
C GLY A 628 -12.50 8.13 -11.34
N ALA A 629 -11.40 8.86 -11.13
CA ALA A 629 -10.74 8.90 -9.83
C ALA A 629 -11.56 9.61 -8.75
N SER A 630 -12.43 10.56 -9.13
CA SER A 630 -13.31 11.27 -8.20
C SER A 630 -14.55 10.47 -7.80
N GLU A 631 -15.21 9.80 -8.75
CA GLU A 631 -16.49 9.11 -8.53
C GLU A 631 -16.32 7.78 -7.80
N TYR A 632 -15.37 6.95 -8.24
CA TYR A 632 -15.22 5.59 -7.72
C TYR A 632 -14.42 5.54 -6.41
N HIS A 633 -13.61 6.56 -6.15
CA HIS A 633 -12.53 6.46 -5.16
C HIS A 633 -12.28 7.72 -4.33
N GLN A 634 -13.03 8.80 -4.57
CA GLN A 634 -12.93 10.07 -3.84
C GLN A 634 -11.47 10.55 -3.71
N SER A 635 -10.72 10.59 -4.81
CA SER A 635 -9.37 11.21 -4.75
C SER A 635 -9.49 12.71 -4.60
N ALA A 636 -8.98 13.27 -3.49
CA ALA A 636 -8.93 14.72 -3.26
C ALA A 636 -8.12 15.45 -4.34
N GLN A 637 -7.03 14.83 -4.83
CA GLN A 637 -6.21 15.39 -5.91
C GLN A 637 -6.99 15.44 -7.24
N ALA A 638 -7.76 14.39 -7.56
CA ALA A 638 -8.59 14.37 -8.76
C ALA A 638 -9.70 15.43 -8.70
N LEU A 639 -10.38 15.56 -7.56
CA LEU A 639 -11.40 16.59 -7.31
C LEU A 639 -10.81 17.99 -7.47
N TYR A 640 -9.62 18.23 -6.92
CA TYR A 640 -8.93 19.50 -7.08
C TYR A 640 -8.58 19.78 -8.55
N ASN A 641 -8.07 18.77 -9.28
CA ASN A 641 -7.74 18.90 -10.70
C ASN A 641 -9.00 19.21 -11.54
N LEU A 642 -10.14 18.56 -11.28
CA LEU A 642 -11.42 18.88 -11.94
C LEU A 642 -11.90 20.30 -11.64
N GLY A 643 -11.79 20.74 -10.38
CA GLY A 643 -12.08 22.13 -9.99
C GLY A 643 -11.21 23.13 -10.76
N TRP A 644 -9.93 22.81 -10.93
CA TRP A 644 -9.00 23.62 -11.72
C TRP A 644 -9.36 23.65 -13.21
N MET A 645 -9.81 22.52 -13.79
CA MET A 645 -10.25 22.43 -15.18
C MET A 645 -11.50 23.28 -15.44
N HIS A 646 -12.51 23.22 -14.55
CA HIS A 646 -13.69 24.10 -14.63
C HIS A 646 -13.38 25.57 -14.39
N GLU A 647 -12.39 25.90 -13.54
CA GLU A 647 -11.96 27.29 -13.32
C GLU A 647 -11.37 27.91 -14.60
N HIS A 648 -10.60 27.13 -15.38
CA HIS A 648 -9.87 27.62 -16.55
C HIS A 648 -10.54 27.31 -17.90
N GLY A 649 -11.58 26.47 -17.91
CA GLY A 649 -12.23 26.03 -19.14
C GLY A 649 -11.36 25.09 -19.98
N VAL A 650 -10.53 24.24 -19.34
CA VAL A 650 -9.62 23.31 -20.03
C VAL A 650 -10.34 21.99 -20.21
N GLY A 651 -10.80 21.70 -21.44
CA GLY A 651 -11.54 20.47 -21.79
C GLY A 651 -12.98 20.39 -21.26
N LEU A 652 -13.32 21.25 -20.31
CA LEU A 652 -14.65 21.39 -19.73
C LEU A 652 -15.12 22.83 -19.86
N ASP A 653 -16.43 23.03 -19.85
CA ASP A 653 -17.00 24.37 -19.83
C ASP A 653 -16.59 25.12 -18.55
N GLN A 654 -16.25 26.39 -18.74
CA GLN A 654 -15.81 27.24 -17.65
C GLN A 654 -16.99 27.58 -16.74
N ASP A 655 -16.96 27.07 -15.51
CA ASP A 655 -18.03 27.27 -14.52
C ASP A 655 -17.42 27.45 -13.12
N TYR A 656 -17.55 28.66 -12.58
CA TYR A 656 -17.04 29.00 -11.25
C TYR A 656 -17.84 28.38 -10.10
N HIS A 657 -19.13 28.10 -10.28
CA HIS A 657 -19.93 27.43 -9.26
C HIS A 657 -19.51 25.97 -9.13
N LEU A 658 -19.38 25.30 -10.27
CA LEU A 658 -18.96 23.90 -10.29
C LEU A 658 -17.50 23.75 -9.83
N ALA A 659 -16.61 24.68 -10.22
CA ALA A 659 -15.25 24.73 -9.69
C ALA A 659 -15.21 24.87 -8.17
N LYS A 660 -16.01 25.79 -7.60
CA LYS A 660 -16.14 25.95 -6.14
C LYS A 660 -16.62 24.64 -5.48
N ARG A 661 -17.64 24.01 -6.05
CA ARG A 661 -18.17 22.73 -5.53
C ARG A 661 -17.10 21.64 -5.50
N PHE A 662 -16.30 21.50 -6.55
CA PHE A 662 -15.22 20.52 -6.59
C PHE A 662 -14.10 20.83 -5.60
N TYR A 663 -13.74 22.10 -5.43
CA TYR A 663 -12.79 22.51 -4.39
C TYR A 663 -13.31 22.22 -2.97
N ASP A 664 -14.58 22.56 -2.70
CA ASP A 664 -15.21 22.26 -1.41
C ASP A 664 -15.29 20.74 -1.16
N ALA A 665 -15.60 19.95 -2.20
CA ALA A 665 -15.58 18.49 -2.13
C ALA A 665 -14.17 17.94 -1.84
N ALA A 666 -13.13 18.45 -2.51
CA ALA A 666 -11.75 18.04 -2.26
C ALA A 666 -11.33 18.27 -0.80
N ARG A 667 -11.74 19.40 -0.21
CA ARG A 667 -11.53 19.70 1.22
C ARG A 667 -12.33 18.78 2.14
N ALA A 668 -13.57 18.46 1.80
CA ALA A 668 -14.39 17.55 2.60
C ALA A 668 -13.82 16.13 2.63
N THR A 669 -13.21 15.69 1.53
CA THR A 669 -12.57 14.38 1.43
C THR A 669 -11.23 14.30 2.14
N ASN A 670 -10.46 15.40 2.16
CA ASN A 670 -9.14 15.44 2.78
C ASN A 670 -8.92 16.75 3.55
N GLU A 671 -8.80 16.64 4.87
CA GLU A 671 -8.53 17.78 5.74
C GLU A 671 -7.20 18.48 5.41
N GLU A 672 -6.19 17.71 4.98
CA GLU A 672 -4.88 18.24 4.61
C GLU A 672 -4.93 19.09 3.32
N ALA A 673 -5.99 18.94 2.52
CA ALA A 673 -6.24 19.79 1.36
C ALA A 673 -6.75 21.20 1.73
N TYR A 674 -7.02 21.49 3.01
CA TYR A 674 -7.57 22.79 3.43
C TYR A 674 -6.73 24.00 2.98
N PRO A 675 -5.40 24.07 3.25
CA PRO A 675 -4.60 25.22 2.84
C PRO A 675 -4.59 25.47 1.31
N PRO A 676 -4.30 24.47 0.44
CA PRO A 676 -4.30 24.71 -1.01
C PRO A 676 -5.70 25.02 -1.56
N VAL A 677 -6.75 24.37 -1.05
CA VAL A 677 -8.13 24.64 -1.45
C VAL A 677 -8.56 26.05 -1.05
N ALA A 678 -8.25 26.49 0.16
CA ALA A 678 -8.61 27.84 0.63
C ALA A 678 -7.95 28.93 -0.24
N LEU A 679 -6.69 28.74 -0.64
CA LEU A 679 -6.00 29.64 -1.56
C LEU A 679 -6.63 29.63 -2.96
N SER A 680 -6.97 28.45 -3.49
CA SER A 680 -7.69 28.33 -4.76
C SER A 680 -9.05 29.00 -4.73
N LEU A 681 -9.83 28.81 -3.66
CA LEU A 681 -11.13 29.45 -3.48
C LEU A 681 -11.00 30.97 -3.34
N LEU A 682 -9.99 31.48 -2.64
CA LEU A 682 -9.70 32.92 -2.57
C LEU A 682 -9.40 33.48 -3.96
N LYS A 683 -8.53 32.81 -4.72
CA LYS A 683 -8.20 33.17 -6.11
C LYS A 683 -9.43 33.14 -7.01
N LEU A 684 -10.26 32.09 -6.89
CA LEU A 684 -11.50 31.93 -7.65
C LEU A 684 -12.50 33.05 -7.32
N ARG A 685 -12.65 33.41 -6.05
CA ARG A 685 -13.48 34.55 -5.62
C ARG A 685 -12.97 35.88 -6.16
N ALA A 686 -11.65 36.11 -6.16
CA ALA A 686 -11.06 37.30 -6.75
C ALA A 686 -11.31 37.38 -8.27
N LYS A 687 -11.15 36.26 -9.00
CA LYS A 687 -11.51 36.15 -10.43
C LYS A 687 -12.99 36.40 -10.67
N SER A 688 -13.86 35.83 -9.85
CA SER A 688 -15.31 36.04 -9.90
C SER A 688 -15.68 37.51 -9.68
N ALA A 689 -15.10 38.16 -8.66
CA ALA A 689 -15.32 39.58 -8.38
C ALA A 689 -14.85 40.48 -9.53
N TRP A 690 -13.69 40.18 -10.11
CA TRP A 690 -13.18 40.88 -11.29
C TRP A 690 -14.08 40.69 -12.50
N ASN A 691 -14.58 39.47 -12.72
CA ASN A 691 -15.51 39.14 -13.79
C ASN A 691 -16.85 39.89 -13.63
N THR A 692 -17.37 40.00 -12.41
CA THR A 692 -18.55 40.83 -12.09
C THR A 692 -18.28 42.32 -12.38
N LEU A 693 -17.11 42.83 -11.97
CA LEU A 693 -16.74 44.23 -12.20
C LEU A 693 -16.60 44.57 -13.69
N THR A 694 -16.02 43.65 -14.46
CA THR A 694 -15.74 43.83 -15.90
C THR A 694 -16.91 43.39 -16.80
N HIS A 695 -18.03 42.95 -16.23
CA HIS A 695 -19.18 42.40 -16.96
C HIS A 695 -18.77 41.28 -17.94
N GLY A 696 -17.93 40.37 -17.47
CA GLY A 696 -17.48 39.24 -18.26
C GLY A 696 -18.59 38.22 -18.53
N ARG A 697 -18.31 37.29 -19.46
CA ARG A 697 -19.32 36.37 -20.02
C ARG A 697 -19.70 35.20 -19.11
N ILE A 698 -18.99 35.00 -18.02
CA ILE A 698 -19.11 33.83 -17.13
C ILE A 698 -20.00 34.21 -15.95
N ASN A 699 -20.79 33.26 -15.43
CA ASN A 699 -21.56 33.49 -14.22
C ASN A 699 -20.62 33.66 -13.02
N SER A 700 -20.77 34.76 -12.28
CA SER A 700 -20.02 34.97 -11.04
C SER A 700 -20.56 34.05 -9.95
N ILE A 701 -19.69 33.66 -9.02
CA ILE A 701 -20.07 32.90 -7.83
C ILE A 701 -21.11 33.72 -7.06
N GLN A 702 -22.35 33.28 -7.13
CA GLN A 702 -23.39 33.67 -6.20
C GLN A 702 -23.34 32.69 -5.04
N ASP A 703 -23.14 33.19 -3.83
CA ASP A 703 -23.44 32.38 -2.66
C ASP A 703 -24.96 32.15 -2.67
N GLU A 704 -25.39 30.91 -2.44
CA GLU A 704 -26.80 30.64 -2.19
C GLU A 704 -27.28 31.62 -1.12
N PRO A 705 -28.44 32.27 -1.30
CA PRO A 705 -28.97 33.15 -0.28
C PRO A 705 -29.28 32.29 0.94
N THR A 706 -28.31 32.14 1.84
CA THR A 706 -28.59 31.68 3.18
C THR A 706 -29.61 32.66 3.71
N PRO A 707 -30.78 32.20 4.19
CA PRO A 707 -31.74 33.11 4.79
C PRO A 707 -30.96 33.82 5.90
N LYS A 708 -30.76 35.13 5.77
CA LYS A 708 -30.20 35.92 6.85
C LYS A 708 -31.19 35.74 7.99
N LYS A 709 -30.84 34.87 8.94
CA LYS A 709 -31.62 34.68 10.16
C LYS A 709 -31.51 36.02 10.87
N GLU A 710 -32.55 36.85 10.79
CA GLU A 710 -32.64 38.08 11.56
C GLU A 710 -32.73 37.65 13.02
N TRP A 711 -31.59 37.56 13.70
CA TRP A 711 -31.56 37.13 15.09
C TRP A 711 -32.29 38.16 15.94
N SER A 712 -33.38 37.74 16.59
CA SER A 712 -33.87 38.47 17.75
C SER A 712 -32.93 38.20 18.93
N LEU A 713 -32.77 39.19 19.83
CA LEU A 713 -31.85 39.10 20.97
C LEU A 713 -32.20 37.90 21.88
N SER A 714 -33.47 37.49 21.92
CA SER A 714 -33.94 36.27 22.60
C SER A 714 -33.56 34.98 21.87
N ASP A 715 -33.59 34.97 20.53
CA ASP A 715 -33.17 33.79 19.76
C ASP A 715 -31.66 33.60 19.82
N TRP A 716 -30.89 34.70 19.87
CA TRP A 716 -29.44 34.65 20.07
C TRP A 716 -29.07 34.17 21.48
N ILE A 717 -29.75 34.65 22.54
CA ILE A 717 -29.51 34.17 23.91
C ILE A 717 -29.88 32.69 24.06
N ASN A 718 -31.00 32.25 23.47
CA ASN A 718 -31.39 30.83 23.53
C ASN A 718 -30.42 29.92 22.79
N ASN A 719 -29.96 30.32 21.60
CA ASN A 719 -28.94 29.54 20.87
C ASN A 719 -27.57 29.60 21.57
N PHE A 720 -27.17 30.72 22.15
CA PHE A 720 -25.93 30.83 22.91
C PHE A 720 -25.93 29.93 24.16
N LEU A 721 -27.09 29.77 24.81
CA LEU A 721 -27.29 28.84 25.93
C LEU A 721 -27.44 27.37 25.48
N GLN A 722 -27.78 27.12 24.22
CA GLN A 722 -27.91 25.77 23.64
C GLN A 722 -26.61 25.28 22.98
N ASP A 723 -25.82 26.14 22.34
CA ASP A 723 -24.55 25.78 21.69
C ASP A 723 -23.48 25.35 22.72
N ASP A 724 -23.51 25.93 23.94
CA ASP A 724 -22.65 25.47 25.04
C ASP A 724 -23.11 24.11 25.62
N ALA A 725 -24.34 23.68 25.36
CA ALA A 725 -24.83 22.35 25.76
C ALA A 725 -24.52 21.30 24.67
N GLU A 726 -24.67 21.63 23.39
CA GLU A 726 -24.38 20.72 22.27
C GLU A 726 -22.87 20.47 22.08
N TYR A 727 -22.00 21.41 22.47
CA TYR A 727 -20.54 21.19 22.41
C TYR A 727 -20.01 20.27 23.53
N TYR A 728 -20.78 20.05 24.60
CA TYR A 728 -20.41 19.14 25.70
C TYR A 728 -21.12 17.77 25.64
N ASP A 729 -22.21 17.62 24.89
CA ASP A 729 -22.90 16.33 24.70
C ASP A 729 -22.26 15.47 23.59
N ASP A 730 -21.81 16.08 22.49
CA ASP A 730 -21.17 15.35 21.36
C ASP A 730 -19.79 14.76 21.70
N MET A 731 -19.19 15.16 22.82
CA MET A 731 -17.92 14.59 23.33
C MET A 731 -18.13 13.45 24.33
N TYR A 732 -19.37 13.15 24.75
CA TYR A 732 -19.67 12.10 25.73
C TYR A 732 -20.48 10.93 25.17
N GLU A 733 -21.10 11.03 23.98
CA GLU A 733 -21.83 9.91 23.37
C GLU A 733 -21.00 9.00 22.43
N ASP A 734 -19.88 9.47 21.88
CA ASP A 734 -19.02 8.64 20.99
C ASP A 734 -17.99 7.76 21.73
N MET A 735 -18.06 7.65 23.07
CA MET A 735 -17.09 6.89 23.88
C MET A 735 -17.61 5.56 24.46
N TYR A 736 -18.80 5.08 24.10
CA TYR A 736 -19.27 3.77 24.59
C TYR A 736 -20.05 2.95 23.57
N GLU A 737 -19.35 2.44 22.54
CA GLU A 737 -19.77 1.21 21.83
C GLU A 737 -18.56 0.48 21.23
N ASP A 738 -17.69 -0.11 22.08
CA ASP A 738 -17.27 -1.52 21.99
C ASP A 738 -16.18 -1.88 23.03
N ASP A 739 -16.46 -2.93 23.79
CA ASP A 739 -15.61 -3.77 24.65
C ASP A 739 -14.76 -3.20 25.82
N ALA A 740 -15.13 -3.68 27.01
CA ALA A 740 -14.54 -3.45 28.32
C ALA A 740 -13.11 -3.99 28.53
N MET A 741 -12.27 -3.20 29.20
CA MET A 741 -11.16 -3.68 30.05
C MET A 741 -11.10 -2.86 31.37
N PRO A 742 -10.79 -3.47 32.53
CA PRO A 742 -11.01 -2.87 33.84
C PRO A 742 -9.79 -2.14 34.40
N GLY A 743 -10.05 -1.00 35.05
CA GLY A 743 -9.19 -0.42 36.09
C GLY A 743 -8.48 0.88 35.71
N GLY A 744 -9.02 2.01 36.18
CA GLY A 744 -8.35 3.30 36.28
C GLY A 744 -8.98 4.12 37.40
N ASP A 745 -8.17 4.54 38.38
CA ASP A 745 -8.57 5.33 39.54
C ASP A 745 -9.02 6.77 39.16
N PRO A 746 -9.85 7.45 39.97
CA PRO A 746 -10.35 8.79 39.67
C PRO A 746 -9.38 9.89 40.13
N LEU A 747 -9.11 10.89 39.28
CA LEU A 747 -8.40 12.12 39.66
C LEU A 747 -9.24 13.38 39.37
N ASP A 748 -9.48 14.12 40.46
CA ASP A 748 -9.49 15.57 40.69
C ASP A 748 -9.96 16.53 39.58
N PHE A 749 -11.16 17.09 39.78
CA PHE A 749 -11.68 18.28 39.09
C PHE A 749 -11.59 19.50 40.01
N GLU A 750 -10.62 20.41 39.82
CA GLU A 750 -10.63 21.70 40.55
C GLU A 750 -10.27 22.96 39.72
N ASP A 751 -10.07 22.88 38.39
CA ASP A 751 -9.64 24.05 37.60
C ASP A 751 -10.71 24.75 36.73
N GLY A 752 -11.94 24.24 36.60
CA GLY A 752 -12.96 24.80 35.69
C GLY A 752 -13.79 25.98 36.22
N VAL A 753 -13.81 26.21 37.54
CA VAL A 753 -14.75 27.16 38.16
C VAL A 753 -14.28 28.61 38.05
N MET A 754 -12.96 28.85 38.07
CA MET A 754 -12.40 30.21 38.00
C MET A 754 -12.55 30.87 36.63
N GLU A 755 -12.41 30.10 35.55
CA GLU A 755 -12.52 30.59 34.17
C GLU A 755 -13.95 31.03 33.85
N SER A 756 -14.93 30.26 34.32
CA SER A 756 -16.36 30.53 34.16
C SER A 756 -16.79 31.87 34.81
N VAL A 757 -16.21 32.22 35.97
CA VAL A 757 -16.52 33.47 36.68
C VAL A 757 -15.93 34.69 35.96
N VAL A 758 -14.76 34.56 35.34
CA VAL A 758 -14.13 35.65 34.58
C VAL A 758 -14.93 35.99 33.32
N ILE A 759 -15.43 34.96 32.63
CA ILE A 759 -16.26 35.13 31.41
C ILE A 759 -17.56 35.86 31.73
N LEU A 760 -18.26 35.46 32.81
CA LEU A 760 -19.49 36.13 33.26
C LEU A 760 -19.24 37.60 33.64
N GLY A 761 -18.10 37.90 34.28
CA GLY A 761 -17.71 39.26 34.63
C GLY A 761 -17.48 40.16 33.40
N LEU A 762 -16.81 39.64 32.37
CA LEU A 762 -16.56 40.37 31.12
C LEU A 762 -17.85 40.59 30.31
N ALA A 763 -18.75 39.60 30.28
CA ALA A 763 -20.03 39.71 29.61
C ALA A 763 -20.91 40.80 30.25
N ALA A 764 -20.97 40.87 31.59
CA ALA A 764 -21.71 41.89 32.31
C ALA A 764 -21.17 43.31 32.03
N ALA A 765 -19.83 43.46 31.95
CA ALA A 765 -19.19 44.74 31.61
C ALA A 765 -19.53 45.20 30.18
N LEU A 766 -19.57 44.27 29.22
CA LEU A 766 -19.95 44.55 27.83
C LEU A 766 -21.40 45.00 27.70
N VAL A 767 -22.33 44.30 28.39
CA VAL A 767 -23.75 44.68 28.43
C VAL A 767 -23.92 46.08 29.05
N PHE A 768 -23.22 46.37 30.15
CA PHE A 768 -23.24 47.70 30.77
C PHE A 768 -22.75 48.80 29.80
N LEU A 769 -21.66 48.56 29.06
CA LEU A 769 -21.13 49.52 28.10
C LEU A 769 -22.08 49.76 26.92
N VAL A 770 -22.77 48.71 26.44
CA VAL A 770 -23.78 48.82 25.38
C VAL A 770 -25.00 49.61 25.87
N MET A 771 -25.51 49.31 27.07
CA MET A 771 -26.61 50.07 27.68
C MET A 771 -26.23 51.54 27.90
N TYR A 772 -25.03 51.80 28.39
CA TYR A 772 -24.52 53.16 28.60
C TYR A 772 -24.40 53.94 27.28
N ARG A 773 -23.96 53.27 26.20
CA ARG A 773 -23.91 53.86 24.85
C ARG A 773 -25.31 54.16 24.30
N GLN A 774 -26.25 53.24 24.46
CA GLN A 774 -27.64 53.38 24.00
C GLN A 774 -28.37 54.50 24.75
N GLN A 775 -28.15 54.63 26.05
CA GLN A 775 -28.71 55.72 26.87
C GLN A 775 -28.16 57.08 26.44
N ARG A 776 -26.87 57.18 26.09
CA ARG A 776 -26.31 58.42 25.52
C ARG A 776 -26.89 58.76 24.15
N GLN A 777 -27.13 57.78 23.29
CA GLN A 777 -27.74 57.99 21.97
C GLN A 777 -29.20 58.47 22.09
N GLN A 778 -29.99 57.90 23.00
CA GLN A 778 -31.36 58.35 23.25
C GLN A 778 -31.43 59.77 23.82
N MET A 779 -30.49 60.15 24.70
CA MET A 779 -30.40 61.51 25.23
C MET A 779 -30.00 62.53 24.16
N ALA A 780 -29.20 62.14 23.17
CA ALA A 780 -28.87 62.99 22.02
C ALA A 780 -30.05 63.14 21.06
N ALA A 781 -30.78 62.05 20.78
CA ALA A 781 -31.97 62.07 19.92
C ALA A 781 -33.10 62.95 20.50
N ARG A 782 -33.33 62.90 21.82
CA ARG A 782 -34.35 63.75 22.48
C ARG A 782 -34.03 65.25 22.37
N ARG A 783 -32.74 65.64 22.45
CA ARG A 783 -32.33 67.04 22.25
C ARG A 783 -32.59 67.51 20.81
N GLN A 784 -32.33 66.63 19.83
CA GLN A 784 -32.59 66.93 18.42
C GLN A 784 -34.10 67.02 18.12
N GLU A 785 -34.94 66.18 18.73
CA GLU A 785 -36.40 66.27 18.60
C GLU A 785 -36.99 67.53 19.25
N GLU A 786 -36.47 67.99 20.40
CA GLU A 786 -36.89 69.26 21.01
C GLU A 786 -36.48 70.48 20.16
N GLU A 787 -35.31 70.46 19.54
CA GLU A 787 -34.87 71.50 18.59
C GLU A 787 -35.72 71.48 17.31
N ALA A 788 -36.03 70.30 16.77
CA ALA A 788 -36.89 70.15 15.59
C ALA A 788 -38.36 70.55 15.85
N ARG A 789 -38.91 70.26 17.03
CA ARG A 789 -40.25 70.71 17.43
C ARG A 789 -40.35 72.23 17.60
N ARG A 790 -39.29 72.88 18.11
CA ARG A 790 -39.21 74.35 18.16
C ARG A 790 -39.16 75.00 16.77
N GLN A 791 -38.56 74.33 15.79
CA GLN A 791 -38.52 74.81 14.39
C GLN A 791 -39.84 74.56 13.65
N GLN A 792 -40.53 73.43 13.89
CA GLN A 792 -41.81 73.12 13.24
C GLN A 792 -42.99 73.95 13.75
N GLN A 793 -43.00 74.39 15.02
CA GLN A 793 -44.02 75.31 15.53
C GLN A 793 -43.92 76.74 14.96
N GLN A 794 -42.82 77.10 14.29
CA GLN A 794 -42.70 78.39 13.59
C GLN A 794 -43.16 78.36 12.12
N GLN A 795 -43.47 77.20 11.53
CA GLN A 795 -43.68 77.10 10.08
C GLN A 795 -45.04 76.58 9.59
N GLN A 796 -45.98 76.16 10.45
CA GLN A 796 -47.29 75.67 9.99
C GLN A 796 -48.47 76.22 10.79
N GLY A 797 -48.75 77.50 10.56
CA GLY A 797 -50.10 78.06 10.64
C GLY A 797 -50.58 78.38 9.23
N GLY A 798 -51.36 77.49 8.61
CA GLY A 798 -52.01 77.80 7.33
C GLY A 798 -52.54 76.61 6.53
N ALA A 799 -53.88 76.55 6.45
CA ALA A 799 -54.73 75.98 5.39
C ALA A 799 -55.32 74.56 5.55
N GLN A 800 -56.65 74.52 5.41
CA GLN A 800 -57.66 73.46 5.55
C GLN A 800 -58.38 73.19 4.22
N GLY A 801 -59.03 72.01 4.11
CA GLY A 801 -60.21 71.70 3.27
C GLY A 801 -59.91 70.88 2.00
N GLY A 802 -60.70 69.91 1.51
CA GLY A 802 -62.04 69.38 1.81
C GLY A 802 -62.36 68.14 0.92
N ALA A 803 -63.54 67.53 1.14
CA ALA A 803 -64.09 66.22 0.66
C ALA A 803 -64.46 66.13 -0.87
N ALA A 804 -64.97 65.07 -1.52
CA ALA A 804 -65.64 63.81 -1.15
C ALA A 804 -65.76 62.77 -2.34
N ALA A 805 -65.94 61.48 -1.99
CA ALA A 805 -66.84 60.39 -2.49
C ALA A 805 -66.78 59.71 -3.90
N GLY A 806 -66.80 58.35 -3.90
CA GLY A 806 -67.24 57.43 -4.96
C GLY A 806 -67.07 55.92 -4.62
N ASN A 807 -68.17 55.13 -4.61
CA ASN A 807 -68.41 53.73 -4.16
C ASN A 807 -67.57 52.59 -4.79
N GLN A 808 -67.04 51.62 -4.00
CA GLN A 808 -67.55 50.26 -3.61
C GLN A 808 -67.63 49.15 -4.69
N GLN A 809 -66.80 48.10 -4.56
CA GLN A 809 -67.20 46.67 -4.41
C GLN A 809 -65.99 45.70 -4.25
N GLN A 810 -66.13 44.71 -3.36
CA GLN A 810 -65.28 43.54 -3.02
C GLN A 810 -66.25 42.33 -2.87
N PRO A 811 -65.87 41.02 -2.75
CA PRO A 811 -64.60 40.35 -2.33
C PRO A 811 -64.29 39.07 -3.21
N PRO A 812 -63.58 37.95 -2.85
CA PRO A 812 -62.89 37.53 -1.60
C PRO A 812 -61.51 36.82 -1.74
N GLN A 813 -61.02 36.31 -0.59
CA GLN A 813 -59.67 35.82 -0.23
C GLN A 813 -59.34 34.33 -0.56
N ARG A 814 -58.01 34.06 -0.57
CA ARG A 814 -57.26 32.83 -0.20
C ARG A 814 -57.33 31.60 -1.13
N GLN A 815 -56.19 31.10 -1.63
CA GLN A 815 -55.29 30.12 -0.97
C GLN A 815 -54.16 29.66 -1.92
N GLU A 816 -52.93 29.62 -1.41
CA GLU A 816 -51.73 29.06 -2.06
C GLU A 816 -51.79 27.53 -2.07
N ARG A 817 -51.34 26.90 -3.16
CA ARG A 817 -51.30 25.44 -3.33
C ARG A 817 -49.88 25.00 -3.67
N GLY A 818 -49.35 24.12 -2.82
CA GLY A 818 -48.04 23.47 -2.93
C GLY A 818 -47.94 22.46 -4.08
N LEU A 819 -46.70 22.07 -4.34
CA LEU A 819 -46.23 21.59 -5.64
C LEU A 819 -45.87 20.10 -5.61
N PHE A 820 -46.84 19.18 -5.44
CA PHE A 820 -46.68 17.74 -5.78
C PHE A 820 -48.05 17.10 -6.14
N PRO A 821 -48.16 16.32 -7.24
CA PRO A 821 -49.42 15.72 -7.70
C PRO A 821 -49.78 14.39 -7.00
N GLN A 822 -51.07 14.05 -6.94
CA GLN A 822 -51.63 12.85 -6.30
C GLN A 822 -51.95 11.73 -7.33
N PRO A 823 -51.99 10.44 -6.90
CA PRO A 823 -52.11 9.30 -7.81
C PRO A 823 -53.50 9.17 -8.44
N GLY A 824 -53.57 9.16 -9.77
CA GLY A 824 -54.81 9.03 -10.56
C GLY A 824 -54.88 9.91 -11.81
N ASP A 825 -53.92 10.82 -12.00
CA ASP A 825 -53.82 11.67 -13.19
C ASP A 825 -53.12 10.97 -14.37
N PRO A 826 -53.55 11.20 -15.63
CA PRO A 826 -53.02 10.51 -16.82
C PRO A 826 -51.55 10.83 -17.16
N ASP A 827 -50.96 11.87 -16.56
CA ASP A 827 -49.55 12.27 -16.74
C ASP A 827 -48.62 11.73 -15.62
N PHE A 828 -49.11 10.86 -14.74
CA PHE A 828 -48.30 10.16 -13.73
C PHE A 828 -47.31 9.14 -14.33
N GLY A 829 -47.49 8.78 -15.60
CA GLY A 829 -46.72 7.73 -16.30
C GLY A 829 -45.36 8.15 -16.88
N GLN A 830 -44.91 9.40 -16.72
CA GLN A 830 -43.62 9.87 -17.25
C GLN A 830 -42.57 10.23 -16.18
N TRP A 831 -42.76 9.81 -14.94
CA TRP A 831 -41.83 10.14 -13.84
C TRP A 831 -41.40 8.93 -13.00
N GLY A 832 -41.25 7.76 -13.63
CA GLY A 832 -40.86 6.55 -12.94
C GLY A 832 -40.18 5.51 -13.81
N VAL A 833 -38.97 5.79 -14.31
CA VAL A 833 -37.99 4.75 -14.68
C VAL A 833 -36.58 5.31 -14.45
N GLY A 834 -35.87 4.84 -13.43
CA GLY A 834 -34.42 5.10 -13.30
C GLY A 834 -33.82 4.90 -11.91
N GLY A 835 -33.66 3.65 -11.48
CA GLY A 835 -32.88 3.22 -10.30
C GLY A 835 -33.69 2.24 -9.45
N ILE A 836 -33.32 0.98 -9.25
CA ILE A 836 -32.02 0.43 -8.77
C ILE A 836 -31.91 -1.05 -9.23
N GLY A 837 -30.67 -1.54 -9.45
CA GLY A 837 -30.33 -2.94 -9.12
C GLY A 837 -29.63 -3.77 -10.21
N HIS A 838 -28.31 -3.62 -10.34
CA HIS A 838 -27.31 -4.69 -10.20
C HIS A 838 -25.91 -4.08 -10.05
#